data_AF-A0A0M7BGE9-F1
#
_entry.id   AF-A0A0M7BGE9-F1
#
_cell.length_a   1.000
_cell.length_b   1.000
_cell.length_c   1.000
_cell.angle_alpha   90.00
_cell.angle_beta   90.00
_cell.angle_gamma   90.00
#
_symmetry.space_group_name_H-M   'P 1'
#
loop_
_entity.id
_entity.type
_entity.pdbx_description
1 polymer ?
#
loop_
_entity_poly.entity_id
_entity_poly.type
_entity_poly.pdbx_seq_one_letter_code
_entity_poly.pdbx_strand_id
1 'polypeptide(L)'
;MHVMADHRFSSLPSQTDLQADPSSYTMHPDDFVFRTDTTPAPVPVSAAQERFLQQLPHLPQTGTGSGWPASGETFSDWFNSLADDGEGAPDDQNPDDQDAAPEPTDPVDPQPEEPEDISEEDAPAPAPEPEEPEETEELPSPIPEPSMPQDPPALSLAELGTKISAGRTSVFDLDIPGEVRVITPPSFGSLTVNPDNSLALVLADPTQTGDLSFTVEIEGPDGTVQTASHTFSVTPSAQEGGWGTGLNHYMLATDESGNVIVESGDNHRKVHVSGNGLTKADIAAREGLNEGAISSWWLEKHPEYGATEDMALASDVGFGLWNRINPRGSESSNWLLLERGHEYEASRLAPRGASGESELAPLHVGAWGEGSAPVVTGGTRIFQDNVEHIVIQGLDIKSGFLVLGQHSNVIFDDVGFTGGETVISGFGGNLTGITIRNSRILDVWQDEPKHTTSDGKWSPHASRESGLYVSGTNGLLLEGNIVDHNGFAPDFDAEGSIEGGHPPSMYSHNVYLQWNTEDVTMRDSVIMRGASFGVQFRGGGFVEDNLFLDNNIPLNTLGGNYGGRGPVGNYSLLNGNIVTSAAARGEDVPHIGALDWGIRNEGLLTTLIDNIVAHANDPDDASDTVKGGSALHHGKGEDGIFDDNTIIWRWGKQSLNAEGLDPTQLNTTTIQRYTAELLGMKTATIGDLSDYLRSLDGNDQDAAIQDILSYFRAGFGIEENSRVDAATLRFVPDARGDGLRWDNRLNWDTEDLPGTIDGDSVDLGGNEVNYGGMVELENVVFGDGGKLSVHHGKLTINNELSVGQGGGKIHIDRAGQFWTDGYDDTDHLDFNVDGGRFANTGLFDGNFDLEATSGQTILATDGATFVLGNGDRLAVTGTEAKVGFDGGDGSARLEIESGAELTFHTAKDGIRGISEFRSGAFEDGSQLASAIDIDGGTLVVDLDALTTADTPELALLSADELTGLFDDVELQGLGTERDAHFYLDYDADELTLLLTSDGTGKTDFNIVSEDFEVLGLSPAWEGTRVSPEASLIDLDRTVLDAVPLQLHEAYLDVA
;
A
#
# COMPACT_ATOMS: atom_id res chain seq x y z
N MET A 1 3.70 -13.92 29.95
CA MET A 1 4.39 -14.21 31.23
C MET A 1 5.45 -15.28 31.00
N HIS A 2 6.70 -15.01 31.35
CA HIS A 2 7.83 -15.96 31.32
C HIS A 2 8.05 -16.57 32.72
N VAL A 3 8.50 -17.83 32.79
CA VAL A 3 9.27 -18.39 33.92
C VAL A 3 10.27 -19.41 33.36
N MET A 4 11.57 -19.23 33.65
CA MET A 4 12.66 -20.11 33.22
C MET A 4 12.78 -21.38 34.09
N ALA A 5 13.51 -22.38 33.58
CA ALA A 5 14.36 -23.27 34.40
C ALA A 5 15.47 -23.94 33.56
N ASP A 6 16.68 -23.35 33.54
CA ASP A 6 17.91 -24.00 33.05
C ASP A 6 18.51 -24.92 34.13
N HIS A 7 19.21 -25.99 33.72
CA HIS A 7 20.14 -26.72 34.60
C HIS A 7 21.26 -27.42 33.82
N ARG A 8 22.37 -26.71 33.61
CA ARG A 8 23.66 -27.25 33.16
C ARG A 8 24.22 -28.31 34.12
N PHE A 9 24.93 -29.32 33.60
CA PHE A 9 26.05 -29.98 34.28
C PHE A 9 27.11 -30.43 33.27
N SER A 10 28.35 -30.63 33.73
CA SER A 10 29.55 -30.51 32.89
C SER A 10 30.52 -31.71 32.94
N SER A 11 31.59 -31.60 32.13
CA SER A 11 32.86 -32.38 32.12
C SER A 11 32.95 -33.68 31.30
N LEU A 12 34.07 -33.79 30.57
CA LEU A 12 34.55 -34.95 29.80
C LEU A 12 35.39 -35.90 30.69
N PRO A 13 35.64 -37.15 30.28
CA PRO A 13 36.91 -37.40 29.56
C PRO A 13 36.84 -38.43 28.41
N SER A 14 37.92 -38.49 27.62
CA SER A 14 38.13 -39.32 26.44
C SER A 14 38.54 -40.78 26.73
N GLN A 15 38.33 -41.71 25.78
CA GLN A 15 39.43 -42.38 25.05
C GLN A 15 39.03 -43.44 23.97
N THR A 16 39.68 -43.32 22.80
CA THR A 16 40.19 -44.35 21.85
C THR A 16 39.33 -45.50 21.28
N ASP A 17 39.38 -45.58 19.95
CA ASP A 17 39.60 -46.76 19.08
C ASP A 17 38.63 -47.96 19.06
N LEU A 18 38.02 -48.17 17.88
CA LEU A 18 38.19 -49.41 17.11
C LEU A 18 37.89 -49.20 15.61
N GLN A 19 38.81 -49.58 14.73
CA GLN A 19 38.59 -49.66 13.27
C GLN A 19 38.05 -51.06 12.88
N ALA A 20 37.19 -51.14 11.86
CA ALA A 20 37.33 -52.08 10.73
C ALA A 20 36.15 -52.04 9.72
N ASP A 21 36.46 -51.59 8.50
CA ASP A 21 36.08 -52.12 7.16
C ASP A 21 34.60 -52.44 6.77
N PRO A 22 34.14 -52.07 5.56
CA PRO A 22 32.77 -52.30 5.09
C PRO A 22 32.61 -53.55 4.21
N SER A 23 31.40 -54.13 4.15
CA SER A 23 30.87 -54.76 2.93
C SER A 23 29.42 -55.21 3.06
N SER A 24 28.65 -55.09 1.97
CA SER A 24 27.31 -55.64 1.71
C SER A 24 26.19 -55.36 2.74
N TYR A 25 25.10 -54.74 2.29
CA TYR A 25 23.86 -55.47 2.04
C TYR A 25 22.97 -54.72 1.04
N THR A 26 22.43 -55.42 0.04
CA THR A 26 21.44 -54.87 -0.89
C THR A 26 20.09 -54.73 -0.21
N MET A 27 19.42 -53.58 -0.38
CA MET A 27 18.01 -53.42 -0.04
C MET A 27 17.14 -53.67 -1.27
N HIS A 28 16.03 -54.37 -1.05
CA HIS A 28 14.79 -54.22 -1.80
C HIS A 28 13.72 -53.71 -0.81
N PRO A 29 12.64 -53.06 -1.29
CA PRO A 29 11.57 -52.55 -0.42
C PRO A 29 10.70 -53.68 0.16
N ASP A 30 9.64 -53.28 0.86
CA ASP A 30 8.59 -54.12 1.48
C ASP A 30 8.94 -54.77 2.83
N ASP A 31 9.00 -53.96 3.91
CA ASP A 31 8.41 -54.31 5.23
C ASP A 31 8.65 -53.19 6.28
N PHE A 32 7.70 -52.24 6.44
CA PHE A 32 7.60 -51.44 7.67
C PHE A 32 6.14 -51.03 7.99
N VAL A 33 5.57 -51.66 9.01
CA VAL A 33 4.25 -51.33 9.58
C VAL A 33 4.45 -50.47 10.82
N PHE A 34 3.95 -49.23 10.81
CA PHE A 34 3.96 -48.38 12.00
C PHE A 34 2.94 -48.84 13.05
N ARG A 35 3.33 -48.74 14.33
CA ARG A 35 2.42 -48.82 15.48
C ARG A 35 2.32 -47.45 16.13
N THR A 36 1.09 -46.97 16.29
CA THR A 36 0.76 -45.81 17.12
C THR A 36 0.25 -46.29 18.48
N ASP A 37 0.90 -45.89 19.58
CA ASP A 37 0.29 -45.83 20.92
C ASP A 37 1.26 -45.24 21.96
N THR A 38 1.02 -43.99 22.39
CA THR A 38 1.14 -43.51 23.79
C THR A 38 0.64 -42.07 23.88
N THR A 39 -0.42 -41.83 24.68
CA THR A 39 -0.91 -40.48 25.03
C THR A 39 -0.42 -40.04 26.42
N PRO A 40 -0.04 -38.76 26.62
CA PRO A 40 0.12 -38.17 27.96
C PRO A 40 -1.23 -37.85 28.61
N ALA A 41 -1.25 -37.72 29.95
CA ALA A 41 -2.45 -37.37 30.72
C ALA A 41 -2.54 -35.84 30.98
N PRO A 42 -3.76 -35.26 31.11
CA PRO A 42 -3.95 -33.82 31.24
C PRO A 42 -3.66 -33.27 32.65
N VAL A 43 -3.27 -31.99 32.70
CA VAL A 43 -3.09 -31.18 33.91
C VAL A 43 -4.39 -30.42 34.21
N PRO A 44 -4.83 -30.29 35.49
CA PRO A 44 -6.10 -29.63 35.82
C PRO A 44 -6.03 -28.10 35.67
N VAL A 45 -7.01 -27.54 34.95
CA VAL A 45 -7.21 -26.10 34.75
C VAL A 45 -7.98 -25.48 35.93
N SER A 46 -7.77 -24.20 36.21
CA SER A 46 -8.41 -23.52 37.36
C SER A 46 -9.83 -23.02 37.06
N ALA A 47 -10.68 -22.96 38.10
CA ALA A 47 -12.11 -22.64 38.01
C ALA A 47 -12.44 -21.16 37.63
N ALA A 48 -11.48 -20.40 37.12
CA ALA A 48 -11.70 -19.08 36.51
C ALA A 48 -12.20 -19.21 35.05
N GLN A 49 -11.67 -20.15 34.28
CA GLN A 49 -11.99 -20.28 32.85
C GLN A 49 -13.36 -20.93 32.57
N GLU A 50 -13.89 -21.73 33.49
CA GLU A 50 -15.24 -22.33 33.36
C GLU A 50 -16.38 -21.30 33.28
N ARG A 51 -16.15 -20.04 33.69
CA ARG A 51 -17.18 -18.98 33.64
C ARG A 51 -17.26 -18.24 32.31
N PHE A 52 -16.22 -18.29 31.48
CA PHE A 52 -16.22 -17.64 30.16
C PHE A 52 -16.94 -18.52 29.11
N LEU A 53 -16.83 -19.85 29.26
CA LEU A 53 -17.36 -20.86 28.32
C LEU A 53 -18.87 -21.15 28.46
N GLN A 54 -19.66 -20.29 29.12
CA GLN A 54 -21.10 -20.51 29.37
C GLN A 54 -22.03 -19.48 28.70
N GLN A 55 -21.52 -18.65 27.78
CA GLN A 55 -22.30 -17.58 27.14
C GLN A 55 -22.31 -17.57 25.60
N LEU A 56 -21.81 -18.62 24.93
CA LEU A 56 -21.91 -18.77 23.47
C LEU A 56 -22.89 -19.89 23.07
N PRO A 57 -23.74 -19.68 22.04
CA PRO A 57 -24.62 -20.72 21.50
C PRO A 57 -23.85 -21.78 20.69
N HIS A 58 -24.52 -22.90 20.39
CA HIS A 58 -23.87 -24.14 19.96
C HIS A 58 -23.43 -24.15 18.48
N LEU A 59 -22.15 -24.46 18.24
CA LEU A 59 -21.65 -25.03 16.98
C LEU A 59 -21.56 -26.56 17.08
N PRO A 60 -21.79 -27.32 15.99
CA PRO A 60 -21.61 -28.77 15.96
C PRO A 60 -20.13 -29.16 15.91
N GLN A 61 -19.79 -30.34 16.44
CA GLN A 61 -18.44 -30.90 16.37
C GLN A 61 -18.31 -31.83 15.15
N THR A 62 -17.48 -31.46 14.18
CA THR A 62 -16.91 -32.38 13.17
C THR A 62 -15.48 -32.78 13.58
N GLY A 63 -14.98 -33.90 13.04
CA GLY A 63 -13.88 -34.66 13.65
C GLY A 63 -12.49 -34.30 13.12
N THR A 64 -11.49 -34.34 14.00
CA THR A 64 -10.07 -34.25 13.64
C THR A 64 -9.62 -35.48 12.84
N GLY A 65 -9.51 -35.36 11.51
CA GLY A 65 -9.04 -36.42 10.61
C GLY A 65 -8.18 -35.86 9.49
N SER A 66 -6.85 -35.95 9.62
CA SER A 66 -5.91 -35.47 8.61
C SER A 66 -5.83 -36.43 7.42
N GLY A 67 -6.65 -36.19 6.39
CA GLY A 67 -6.60 -36.90 5.11
C GLY A 67 -5.97 -36.04 4.01
N TRP A 68 -4.77 -36.42 3.56
CA TRP A 68 -4.19 -35.92 2.30
C TRP A 68 -4.46 -36.96 1.19
N PRO A 69 -4.69 -36.52 -0.07
CA PRO A 69 -5.10 -37.41 -1.16
C PRO A 69 -3.99 -38.38 -1.60
N ALA A 70 -4.41 -39.46 -2.25
CA ALA A 70 -3.50 -40.37 -2.94
C ALA A 70 -3.13 -39.81 -4.33
N SER A 71 -2.07 -40.33 -4.94
CA SER A 71 -1.59 -39.89 -6.25
C SER A 71 -2.65 -40.09 -7.36
N GLY A 72 -3.31 -39.01 -7.79
CA GLY A 72 -4.27 -39.02 -8.90
C GLY A 72 -5.30 -37.88 -8.89
N GLU A 73 -5.61 -37.30 -7.74
CA GLU A 73 -6.57 -36.19 -7.59
C GLU A 73 -5.85 -34.83 -7.75
N THR A 74 -6.52 -33.81 -8.33
CA THR A 74 -5.94 -32.47 -8.43
C THR A 74 -6.15 -31.68 -7.13
N PHE A 75 -5.32 -30.66 -6.90
CA PHE A 75 -5.47 -29.81 -5.72
C PHE A 75 -6.80 -29.02 -5.72
N SER A 76 -7.28 -28.63 -6.92
CA SER A 76 -8.57 -27.94 -7.09
C SER A 76 -9.75 -28.82 -6.66
N ASP A 77 -9.72 -30.12 -6.97
CA ASP A 77 -10.77 -31.07 -6.54
C ASP A 77 -10.81 -31.20 -5.00
N TRP A 78 -9.64 -31.32 -4.38
CA TRP A 78 -9.51 -31.40 -2.92
C TRP A 78 -9.93 -30.09 -2.22
N PHE A 79 -9.52 -28.93 -2.75
CA PHE A 79 -9.90 -27.62 -2.22
C PHE A 79 -11.42 -27.37 -2.36
N ASN A 80 -12.01 -27.72 -3.51
CA ASN A 80 -13.47 -27.68 -3.69
C ASN A 80 -14.19 -28.62 -2.71
N SER A 81 -13.64 -29.79 -2.39
CA SER A 81 -14.23 -30.69 -1.39
C SER A 81 -14.20 -30.16 0.05
N LEU A 82 -13.32 -29.20 0.35
CA LEU A 82 -13.27 -28.51 1.65
C LEU A 82 -14.22 -27.29 1.72
N ALA A 83 -14.66 -26.76 0.57
CA ALA A 83 -15.66 -25.70 0.50
C ALA A 83 -17.11 -26.24 0.60
N ASP A 84 -17.33 -27.52 0.27
CA ASP A 84 -18.65 -28.18 0.21
C ASP A 84 -19.27 -28.47 1.61
N ASP A 85 -18.49 -28.33 2.69
CA ASP A 85 -18.85 -28.68 4.07
C ASP A 85 -19.81 -27.65 4.75
N GLY A 86 -20.75 -27.07 3.99
CA GLY A 86 -21.75 -26.13 4.52
C GLY A 86 -22.78 -25.49 3.57
N GLU A 87 -22.66 -25.63 2.25
CA GLU A 87 -23.46 -24.85 1.27
C GLU A 87 -24.92 -25.36 1.10
N GLY A 88 -25.79 -25.02 2.06
CA GLY A 88 -27.24 -25.10 1.89
C GLY A 88 -27.77 -23.86 1.15
N ALA A 89 -28.13 -24.01 -0.12
CA ALA A 89 -28.63 -22.90 -0.95
C ALA A 89 -29.89 -22.21 -0.35
N PRO A 90 -30.01 -20.88 -0.47
CA PRO A 90 -31.27 -20.18 -0.18
C PRO A 90 -32.33 -20.57 -1.22
N ASP A 91 -33.40 -21.20 -0.75
CA ASP A 91 -34.52 -21.68 -1.57
C ASP A 91 -35.47 -20.52 -1.93
N ASP A 92 -35.15 -19.79 -3.01
CA ASP A 92 -35.92 -18.63 -3.47
C ASP A 92 -37.15 -19.01 -4.33
N GLN A 93 -37.88 -20.05 -3.88
CA GLN A 93 -39.19 -20.43 -4.42
C GLN A 93 -40.25 -20.50 -3.32
N ASN A 94 -41.14 -19.50 -3.28
CA ASN A 94 -42.38 -19.55 -2.51
C ASN A 94 -43.63 -19.51 -3.42
N PRO A 95 -44.08 -20.67 -3.96
CA PRO A 95 -45.18 -20.74 -4.92
C PRO A 95 -46.53 -21.05 -4.24
N ASP A 96 -47.11 -20.11 -3.48
CA ASP A 96 -48.45 -20.33 -2.90
C ASP A 96 -49.29 -19.03 -2.74
N ASP A 97 -49.84 -18.53 -3.86
CA ASP A 97 -51.14 -17.82 -3.86
C ASP A 97 -51.80 -17.94 -5.25
N GLN A 98 -52.77 -18.87 -5.40
CA GLN A 98 -53.45 -19.15 -6.68
C GLN A 98 -54.86 -18.56 -6.77
N ASP A 99 -55.10 -17.89 -7.90
CA ASP A 99 -56.37 -17.75 -8.63
C ASP A 99 -57.66 -17.30 -7.91
N ALA A 100 -58.16 -16.14 -8.34
CA ALA A 100 -59.58 -15.78 -8.29
C ALA A 100 -60.03 -14.97 -9.53
N ALA A 101 -60.00 -15.58 -10.71
CA ALA A 101 -60.68 -15.03 -11.90
C ALA A 101 -62.21 -14.96 -11.70
N PRO A 102 -62.94 -14.04 -12.37
CA PRO A 102 -63.39 -14.37 -13.74
C PRO A 102 -63.63 -13.18 -14.72
N GLU A 103 -63.05 -13.31 -15.92
CA GLU A 103 -63.70 -13.18 -17.26
C GLU A 103 -64.45 -11.87 -17.71
N PRO A 104 -64.72 -11.66 -19.03
CA PRO A 104 -64.29 -10.41 -19.68
C PRO A 104 -65.35 -9.74 -20.60
N THR A 105 -64.87 -8.99 -21.61
CA THR A 105 -65.53 -8.43 -22.83
C THR A 105 -66.00 -6.95 -22.83
N ASP A 106 -65.17 -6.07 -23.42
CA ASP A 106 -65.30 -5.53 -24.81
C ASP A 106 -66.63 -4.92 -25.33
N PRO A 107 -66.59 -4.02 -26.37
CA PRO A 107 -65.47 -3.18 -26.89
C PRO A 107 -65.87 -1.73 -27.36
N VAL A 108 -64.88 -0.91 -27.79
CA VAL A 108 -64.82 -0.02 -29.02
C VAL A 108 -66.08 0.83 -29.40
N ASP A 109 -66.10 2.15 -29.70
CA ASP A 109 -65.14 3.21 -30.16
C ASP A 109 -65.86 4.61 -30.02
N PRO A 110 -65.46 5.76 -30.63
CA PRO A 110 -64.18 6.46 -30.78
C PRO A 110 -64.24 7.95 -30.31
N GLN A 111 -63.22 8.76 -30.63
CA GLN A 111 -63.19 10.24 -30.61
C GLN A 111 -64.17 10.88 -31.66
N PRO A 112 -64.53 12.20 -31.64
CA PRO A 112 -63.61 13.28 -32.09
C PRO A 112 -63.86 14.76 -31.61
N GLU A 113 -62.90 15.64 -31.97
CA GLU A 113 -62.99 17.08 -32.37
C GLU A 113 -63.39 18.24 -31.40
N GLU A 114 -62.71 19.39 -31.57
CA GLU A 114 -63.00 20.73 -31.00
C GLU A 114 -64.04 21.50 -31.86
N PRO A 115 -64.60 22.65 -31.41
CA PRO A 115 -64.06 23.96 -31.83
C PRO A 115 -64.29 25.17 -30.87
N GLU A 116 -63.94 26.37 -31.36
CA GLU A 116 -64.08 27.77 -30.84
C GLU A 116 -65.52 28.16 -30.41
N ASP A 117 -65.80 29.24 -29.64
CA ASP A 117 -65.81 30.72 -29.93
C ASP A 117 -66.36 31.43 -28.63
N ILE A 118 -66.30 32.71 -28.22
CA ILE A 118 -66.13 34.11 -28.74
C ILE A 118 -65.55 34.98 -27.54
N SER A 119 -65.42 36.32 -27.42
CA SER A 119 -65.71 37.58 -28.18
C SER A 119 -65.02 38.81 -27.52
N GLU A 120 -64.68 39.86 -28.30
CA GLU A 120 -64.75 41.33 -28.04
C GLU A 120 -64.03 41.96 -26.80
N GLU A 121 -63.03 42.87 -26.94
CA GLU A 121 -63.06 44.32 -27.33
C GLU A 121 -63.60 45.27 -26.21
N ASP A 122 -63.16 46.51 -25.98
CA ASP A 122 -62.27 47.50 -26.67
C ASP A 122 -61.69 48.46 -25.56
N ALA A 123 -60.39 48.78 -25.44
CA ALA A 123 -59.59 49.89 -26.02
C ALA A 123 -60.14 51.35 -25.86
N PRO A 124 -59.39 52.45 -26.13
CA PRO A 124 -57.94 52.63 -26.41
C PRO A 124 -57.25 53.80 -25.62
N ALA A 125 -55.96 54.07 -25.90
CA ALA A 125 -55.19 55.27 -25.46
C ALA A 125 -55.03 56.33 -26.60
N PRO A 126 -54.57 57.60 -26.37
CA PRO A 126 -53.12 57.92 -26.35
C PRO A 126 -52.67 59.16 -25.49
N ALA A 127 -51.39 59.57 -25.58
CA ALA A 127 -50.66 60.63 -24.82
C ALA A 127 -50.46 61.96 -25.65
N PRO A 128 -49.55 62.96 -25.38
CA PRO A 128 -48.59 63.21 -24.25
C PRO A 128 -48.39 64.70 -23.75
N GLU A 129 -47.60 64.90 -22.65
CA GLU A 129 -46.72 66.06 -22.25
C GLU A 129 -47.26 67.53 -22.11
N PRO A 130 -46.54 68.54 -21.51
CA PRO A 130 -45.17 68.63 -20.90
C PRO A 130 -45.00 69.35 -19.50
N GLU A 131 -43.76 69.30 -18.95
CA GLU A 131 -42.95 70.25 -18.09
C GLU A 131 -43.48 71.08 -16.86
N GLU A 132 -42.82 70.88 -15.69
CA GLU A 132 -42.30 71.82 -14.61
C GLU A 132 -43.16 72.94 -13.94
N PRO A 133 -42.77 73.55 -12.77
CA PRO A 133 -41.48 73.57 -12.03
C PRO A 133 -41.52 73.34 -10.47
N GLU A 134 -40.41 73.62 -9.77
CA GLU A 134 -40.17 73.53 -8.30
C GLU A 134 -40.84 74.61 -7.41
N GLU A 135 -41.14 74.33 -6.13
CA GLU A 135 -40.58 75.03 -4.93
C GLU A 135 -41.12 74.56 -3.53
N THR A 136 -40.24 74.61 -2.51
CA THR A 136 -40.48 74.80 -1.03
C THR A 136 -41.23 73.78 -0.14
N GLU A 137 -40.42 73.11 0.71
CA GLU A 137 -40.51 72.91 2.19
C GLU A 137 -41.86 72.77 2.97
N GLU A 138 -41.98 71.68 3.75
CA GLU A 138 -42.47 71.70 5.15
C GLU A 138 -41.55 70.85 6.08
N LEU A 139 -41.73 70.95 7.39
CA LEU A 139 -40.70 70.69 8.43
C LEU A 139 -40.55 69.22 8.91
N PRO A 140 -39.38 68.82 9.45
CA PRO A 140 -39.08 67.43 9.80
C PRO A 140 -39.66 66.95 11.14
N SER A 141 -39.88 65.63 11.23
CA SER A 141 -40.16 64.88 12.47
C SER A 141 -38.88 64.54 13.25
N PRO A 142 -38.97 64.15 14.53
CA PRO A 142 -37.79 63.84 15.36
C PRO A 142 -36.98 62.65 14.85
N ILE A 143 -35.66 62.76 14.99
CA ILE A 143 -34.68 61.69 14.70
C ILE A 143 -34.83 60.59 15.77
N PRO A 144 -34.87 59.30 15.42
CA PRO A 144 -34.76 58.21 16.39
C PRO A 144 -33.43 58.30 17.16
N GLU A 145 -33.42 57.91 18.44
CA GLU A 145 -32.15 57.74 19.16
C GLU A 145 -31.31 56.66 18.46
N PRO A 146 -29.99 56.86 18.30
CA PRO A 146 -29.14 55.85 17.67
C PRO A 146 -29.21 54.57 18.49
N SER A 147 -29.50 53.45 17.84
CA SER A 147 -29.31 52.14 18.44
C SER A 147 -27.85 52.04 18.92
N MET A 148 -27.67 51.49 20.13
CA MET A 148 -26.37 50.95 20.52
C MET A 148 -25.87 50.03 19.39
N PRO A 149 -24.54 49.91 19.18
CA PRO A 149 -24.03 48.76 18.45
C PRO A 149 -24.66 47.50 19.05
N GLN A 150 -25.23 46.64 18.21
CA GLN A 150 -25.44 45.27 18.66
C GLN A 150 -24.04 44.68 18.83
N ASP A 151 -23.81 43.98 19.95
CA ASP A 151 -22.64 43.11 20.04
C ASP A 151 -22.66 42.17 18.81
N PRO A 152 -21.51 41.93 18.14
CA PRO A 152 -21.47 41.03 16.99
C PRO A 152 -22.08 39.67 17.38
N PRO A 153 -22.81 38.99 16.47
CA PRO A 153 -23.45 37.72 16.79
C PRO A 153 -22.40 36.74 17.31
N ALA A 154 -22.62 36.21 18.51
CA ALA A 154 -21.71 35.28 19.14
C ALA A 154 -21.65 33.99 18.31
N LEU A 155 -20.44 33.59 17.94
CA LEU A 155 -20.21 32.42 17.09
C LEU A 155 -20.69 31.13 17.76
N SER A 156 -21.30 30.24 16.98
CA SER A 156 -22.09 29.11 17.49
C SER A 156 -21.99 27.90 16.56
N LEU A 157 -21.07 26.98 16.89
CA LEU A 157 -20.92 25.67 16.23
C LEU A 157 -22.08 24.69 16.55
N ALA A 158 -23.23 25.16 17.03
CA ALA A 158 -24.35 24.31 17.42
C ALA A 158 -25.07 23.64 16.23
N GLU A 159 -24.84 24.14 15.01
CA GLU A 159 -25.50 23.66 13.79
C GLU A 159 -24.77 22.46 13.15
N LEU A 160 -23.52 22.18 13.57
CA LEU A 160 -22.76 20.98 13.19
C LEU A 160 -23.41 19.65 13.61
N GLY A 161 -24.44 19.69 14.46
CA GLY A 161 -25.12 18.52 15.00
C GLY A 161 -24.56 18.07 16.34
N THR A 162 -24.60 16.76 16.61
CA THR A 162 -24.14 16.16 17.89
C THR A 162 -23.59 14.73 17.73
N LYS A 163 -23.49 14.22 16.49
CA LYS A 163 -23.07 12.85 16.18
C LYS A 163 -22.34 12.80 14.85
N ILE A 164 -21.37 11.91 14.76
CA ILE A 164 -20.58 11.59 13.58
C ILE A 164 -20.26 10.08 13.59
N SER A 165 -19.97 9.48 12.44
CA SER A 165 -19.55 8.08 12.34
C SER A 165 -18.03 8.00 12.25
N ALA A 166 -17.44 7.00 12.93
CA ALA A 166 -16.06 6.60 12.72
C ALA A 166 -15.85 5.96 11.34
N GLY A 167 -14.60 5.81 10.91
CA GLY A 167 -14.22 5.23 9.63
C GLY A 167 -14.46 6.11 8.41
N ARG A 168 -14.70 7.42 8.57
CA ARG A 168 -15.04 8.38 7.50
C ARG A 168 -14.48 9.78 7.73
N THR A 169 -14.45 10.56 6.66
CA THR A 169 -14.23 12.02 6.68
C THR A 169 -15.55 12.78 6.66
N SER A 170 -15.57 14.00 7.18
CA SER A 170 -16.72 14.90 7.16
C SER A 170 -16.25 16.36 7.07
N VAL A 171 -16.80 17.10 6.12
CA VAL A 171 -16.53 18.52 5.90
C VAL A 171 -17.71 19.34 6.43
N PHE A 172 -17.43 20.48 7.06
CA PHE A 172 -18.43 21.33 7.69
C PHE A 172 -18.29 22.80 7.27
N ASP A 173 -19.23 23.28 6.46
CA ASP A 173 -19.39 24.70 6.18
C ASP A 173 -19.72 25.48 7.45
N LEU A 174 -19.01 26.59 7.70
CA LEU A 174 -19.26 27.44 8.87
C LEU A 174 -20.06 28.72 8.56
N ASP A 175 -20.15 29.16 7.30
CA ASP A 175 -20.77 30.43 6.84
C ASP A 175 -20.39 31.66 7.70
N ILE A 176 -19.08 31.86 7.89
CA ILE A 176 -18.54 32.91 8.76
C ILE A 176 -17.56 33.84 8.03
N PRO A 177 -17.68 35.17 8.23
CA PRO A 177 -16.67 36.11 7.79
C PRO A 177 -15.52 36.14 8.80
N GLY A 178 -14.36 35.62 8.42
CA GLY A 178 -13.14 35.65 9.24
C GLY A 178 -12.07 34.69 8.72
N GLU A 179 -10.99 34.59 9.47
CA GLU A 179 -9.97 33.54 9.37
C GLU A 179 -10.20 32.53 10.51
N VAL A 180 -10.16 31.23 10.22
CA VAL A 180 -10.46 30.15 11.18
C VAL A 180 -9.19 29.36 11.49
N ARG A 181 -8.96 29.04 12.77
CA ARG A 181 -7.85 28.18 13.19
C ARG A 181 -8.22 27.23 14.34
N VAL A 182 -7.67 26.02 14.33
CA VAL A 182 -7.86 25.06 15.42
C VAL A 182 -6.90 25.39 16.56
N ILE A 183 -7.41 25.69 17.76
CA ILE A 183 -6.60 26.03 18.95
C ILE A 183 -6.64 24.95 20.03
N THR A 184 -7.48 23.94 19.86
CA THR A 184 -7.45 22.70 20.63
C THR A 184 -7.95 21.59 19.71
N PRO A 185 -7.05 20.75 19.15
CA PRO A 185 -7.44 19.67 18.27
C PRO A 185 -8.28 18.60 19.01
N PRO A 186 -8.99 17.74 18.28
CA PRO A 186 -9.67 16.59 18.87
C PRO A 186 -8.66 15.63 19.54
N SER A 187 -9.15 14.83 20.50
CA SER A 187 -8.31 13.84 21.21
C SER A 187 -7.98 12.59 20.38
N PHE A 188 -8.58 12.43 19.20
CA PHE A 188 -8.33 11.38 18.22
C PHE A 188 -8.91 11.80 16.85
N GLY A 189 -8.35 11.26 15.76
CA GLY A 189 -8.59 11.77 14.40
C GLY A 189 -7.91 13.12 14.15
N SER A 190 -8.02 13.64 12.91
CA SER A 190 -7.49 14.96 12.54
C SER A 190 -8.63 15.96 12.31
N LEU A 191 -8.39 17.23 12.64
CA LEU A 191 -9.30 18.35 12.36
C LEU A 191 -8.50 19.51 11.78
N THR A 192 -8.79 19.88 10.54
CA THR A 192 -8.09 20.93 9.79
C THR A 192 -9.06 21.96 9.24
N VAL A 193 -8.52 23.04 8.66
CA VAL A 193 -9.27 24.13 8.03
C VAL A 193 -8.95 24.14 6.54
N ASN A 194 -9.99 24.04 5.72
CA ASN A 194 -9.89 24.08 4.27
C ASN A 194 -9.74 25.54 3.77
N PRO A 195 -9.26 25.77 2.53
CA PRO A 195 -9.07 27.12 1.98
C PRO A 195 -10.32 28.02 1.93
N ASP A 196 -11.51 27.44 2.03
CA ASP A 196 -12.81 28.12 2.07
C ASP A 196 -13.32 28.42 3.50
N ASN A 197 -12.54 28.09 4.54
CA ASN A 197 -12.89 28.08 5.97
C ASN A 197 -13.91 27.00 6.40
N SER A 198 -14.19 25.98 5.58
CA SER A 198 -14.85 24.76 6.07
C SER A 198 -13.90 23.96 6.98
N LEU A 199 -14.47 23.21 7.94
CA LEU A 199 -13.67 22.30 8.80
C LEU A 199 -13.70 20.89 8.24
N ALA A 200 -12.54 20.30 7.97
CA ALA A 200 -12.41 18.89 7.63
C ALA A 200 -12.09 18.07 8.89
N LEU A 201 -12.94 17.08 9.23
CA LEU A 201 -12.75 16.14 10.33
C LEU A 201 -12.57 14.73 9.77
N VAL A 202 -11.37 14.17 9.94
CA VAL A 202 -10.97 12.86 9.42
C VAL A 202 -10.92 11.85 10.58
N LEU A 203 -11.79 10.85 10.54
CA LEU A 203 -11.92 9.80 11.57
C LEU A 203 -11.64 8.41 10.94
N ALA A 204 -10.45 8.20 10.37
CA ALA A 204 -10.16 7.01 9.57
C ALA A 204 -10.24 5.67 10.32
N ASP A 205 -9.89 5.62 11.61
CA ASP A 205 -10.05 4.42 12.45
C ASP A 205 -11.55 4.14 12.73
N PRO A 206 -12.12 3.03 12.25
CA PRO A 206 -13.55 2.72 12.40
C PRO A 206 -13.95 2.31 13.83
N THR A 207 -12.99 2.10 14.73
CA THR A 207 -13.19 1.64 16.12
C THR A 207 -13.25 2.80 17.12
N GLN A 208 -12.68 3.97 16.79
CA GLN A 208 -12.62 5.14 17.66
C GLN A 208 -14.02 5.72 17.92
N THR A 209 -14.49 5.62 19.16
CA THR A 209 -15.86 6.00 19.56
C THR A 209 -15.90 6.62 20.95
N GLY A 210 -16.85 7.54 21.18
CA GLY A 210 -16.97 8.29 22.43
C GLY A 210 -17.32 9.76 22.21
N ASP A 211 -17.17 10.58 23.27
CA ASP A 211 -17.33 12.02 23.17
C ASP A 211 -16.02 12.65 22.67
N LEU A 212 -16.09 13.37 21.54
CA LEU A 212 -14.95 14.02 20.88
C LEU A 212 -15.14 15.54 20.89
N SER A 213 -14.26 16.27 21.58
CA SER A 213 -14.34 17.72 21.76
C SER A 213 -13.14 18.42 21.10
N PHE A 214 -13.39 19.58 20.49
CA PHE A 214 -12.36 20.45 19.92
C PHE A 214 -12.72 21.93 20.17
N THR A 215 -11.74 22.83 19.96
CA THR A 215 -11.96 24.29 20.01
C THR A 215 -11.27 24.97 18.83
N VAL A 216 -12.03 25.82 18.13
CA VAL A 216 -11.52 26.74 17.11
C VAL A 216 -11.49 28.17 17.64
N GLU A 217 -10.63 28.97 17.05
CA GLU A 217 -10.63 30.42 17.16
C GLU A 217 -10.89 31.02 15.77
N ILE A 218 -11.58 32.15 15.76
CA ILE A 218 -12.02 32.85 14.55
C ILE A 218 -11.66 34.32 14.71
N GLU A 219 -10.83 34.88 13.82
CA GLU A 219 -10.54 36.31 13.76
C GLU A 219 -11.44 36.96 12.70
N GLY A 220 -12.37 37.81 13.14
CA GLY A 220 -13.26 38.54 12.23
C GLY A 220 -12.53 39.65 11.44
N PRO A 221 -13.05 40.11 10.29
CA PRO A 221 -12.41 41.13 9.43
C PRO A 221 -12.15 42.52 10.05
N ASP A 222 -12.51 42.73 11.31
CA ASP A 222 -12.20 43.93 12.10
C ASP A 222 -11.13 43.71 13.19
N GLY A 223 -10.53 42.51 13.24
CA GLY A 223 -9.58 42.07 14.27
C GLY A 223 -10.24 41.55 15.55
N THR A 224 -11.54 41.26 15.54
CA THR A 224 -12.25 40.69 16.70
C THR A 224 -12.09 39.17 16.73
N VAL A 225 -11.25 38.71 17.65
CA VAL A 225 -11.02 37.28 17.95
C VAL A 225 -12.14 36.70 18.83
N GLN A 226 -12.69 35.54 18.44
CA GLN A 226 -13.64 34.74 19.23
C GLN A 226 -13.26 33.25 19.23
N THR A 227 -13.44 32.57 20.37
CA THR A 227 -13.23 31.11 20.50
C THR A 227 -14.55 30.36 20.59
N ALA A 228 -14.70 29.25 19.87
CA ALA A 228 -15.86 28.38 19.95
C ALA A 228 -15.46 26.90 20.09
N SER A 229 -16.13 26.17 20.99
CA SER A 229 -15.90 24.73 21.20
C SER A 229 -17.12 23.93 20.79
N HIS A 230 -16.91 22.73 20.24
CA HIS A 230 -17.96 21.77 19.90
C HIS A 230 -17.68 20.40 20.54
N THR A 231 -18.67 19.51 20.56
CA THR A 231 -18.50 18.12 21.01
C THR A 231 -19.44 17.18 20.26
N PHE A 232 -18.86 16.24 19.50
CA PHE A 232 -19.59 15.15 18.86
C PHE A 232 -19.66 13.91 19.76
N SER A 233 -20.72 13.13 19.64
CA SER A 233 -20.75 11.74 20.10
C SER A 233 -20.46 10.82 18.91
N VAL A 234 -19.22 10.34 18.81
CA VAL A 234 -18.73 9.49 17.72
C VAL A 234 -19.30 8.08 17.88
N THR A 235 -20.06 7.64 16.87
CA THR A 235 -20.63 6.29 16.79
C THR A 235 -19.79 5.37 15.90
N PRO A 236 -19.86 4.04 16.08
CA PRO A 236 -19.15 3.09 15.22
C PRO A 236 -19.38 3.34 13.73
N SER A 237 -18.43 2.92 12.91
CA SER A 237 -18.57 2.91 11.44
C SER A 237 -19.76 2.04 11.00
N ALA A 238 -20.39 2.41 9.87
CA ALA A 238 -21.42 1.59 9.22
C ALA A 238 -20.81 0.37 8.49
N GLN A 239 -19.52 0.44 8.11
CA GLN A 239 -18.72 -0.63 7.54
C GLN A 239 -17.54 -0.91 8.50
N GLU A 240 -17.40 -2.12 9.02
CA GLU A 240 -16.46 -2.43 10.14
C GLU A 240 -15.00 -2.09 9.83
N GLY A 241 -14.58 -2.21 8.56
CA GLY A 241 -13.23 -1.86 8.11
C GLY A 241 -12.99 -0.38 7.79
N GLY A 242 -14.00 0.50 7.86
CA GLY A 242 -13.83 1.93 7.51
C GLY A 242 -13.39 2.14 6.05
N TRP A 243 -12.59 3.16 5.76
CA TRP A 243 -11.93 3.32 4.46
C TRP A 243 -10.64 2.49 4.37
N GLY A 244 -10.26 2.07 3.16
CA GLY A 244 -8.94 1.47 2.89
C GLY A 244 -7.88 2.56 2.79
N THR A 245 -6.97 2.64 3.76
CA THR A 245 -6.05 3.77 3.97
C THR A 245 -4.77 3.74 3.13
N GLY A 246 -4.51 2.68 2.37
CA GLY A 246 -3.30 2.51 1.54
C GLY A 246 -2.05 2.07 2.31
N LEU A 247 -2.09 2.12 3.64
CA LEU A 247 -0.96 1.82 4.53
C LEU A 247 -0.41 0.40 4.37
N ASN A 248 -1.25 -0.56 3.95
CA ASN A 248 -0.89 -1.97 3.91
C ASN A 248 -0.34 -2.42 2.54
N HIS A 249 -0.30 -1.54 1.54
CA HIS A 249 0.27 -1.85 0.22
C HIS A 249 1.79 -2.10 0.30
N TYR A 250 2.36 -2.70 -0.74
CA TYR A 250 3.80 -2.94 -0.87
C TYR A 250 4.19 -2.75 -2.33
N MET A 251 4.92 -1.68 -2.60
CA MET A 251 5.34 -1.29 -3.93
C MET A 251 6.69 -0.57 -3.83
N LEU A 252 7.55 -0.79 -4.82
CA LEU A 252 8.92 -0.27 -4.89
C LEU A 252 9.01 0.82 -5.97
N ALA A 253 10.11 1.58 -5.96
CA ALA A 253 10.41 2.56 -7.02
C ALA A 253 10.34 1.92 -8.41
N THR A 254 9.94 2.67 -9.44
CA THR A 254 9.92 2.20 -10.84
C THR A 254 10.92 2.92 -11.72
N ASP A 255 11.35 2.28 -12.80
CA ASP A 255 12.19 2.88 -13.84
C ASP A 255 11.38 3.71 -14.84
N GLU A 256 12.06 4.39 -15.77
CA GLU A 256 11.44 5.18 -16.86
C GLU A 256 10.49 4.36 -17.75
N SER A 257 10.56 3.02 -17.71
CA SER A 257 9.76 2.09 -18.50
C SER A 257 8.61 1.45 -17.70
N GLY A 258 8.39 1.90 -16.46
CA GLY A 258 7.32 1.44 -15.59
C GLY A 258 7.60 0.10 -14.88
N ASN A 259 8.82 -0.45 -14.97
CA ASN A 259 9.17 -1.69 -14.27
C ASN A 259 9.60 -1.37 -12.84
N VAL A 260 9.32 -2.28 -11.91
CA VAL A 260 9.85 -2.23 -10.54
C VAL A 260 11.38 -2.30 -10.53
N ILE A 261 12.01 -1.31 -9.92
CA ILE A 261 13.44 -1.32 -9.58
C ILE A 261 13.62 -2.30 -8.43
N VAL A 262 14.47 -3.30 -8.64
CA VAL A 262 14.87 -4.25 -7.61
C VAL A 262 16.33 -4.00 -7.24
N GLU A 263 16.54 -3.62 -5.99
CA GLU A 263 17.86 -3.34 -5.43
C GLU A 263 18.47 -4.60 -4.77
N SER A 264 19.75 -4.52 -4.38
CA SER A 264 20.48 -5.60 -3.70
C SER A 264 21.01 -5.15 -2.35
N GLY A 265 20.83 -5.99 -1.33
CA GLY A 265 21.41 -5.85 0.01
C GLY A 265 22.83 -6.44 0.13
N ASP A 266 23.22 -6.72 1.37
CA ASP A 266 24.56 -7.17 1.75
C ASP A 266 24.78 -8.67 1.44
N ASN A 267 23.72 -9.50 1.44
CA ASN A 267 23.75 -10.94 1.20
C ASN A 267 23.26 -11.30 -0.23
N HIS A 268 23.93 -10.73 -1.23
CA HIS A 268 23.53 -10.80 -2.63
C HIS A 268 24.33 -11.80 -3.51
N ARG A 269 23.64 -12.55 -4.38
CA ARG A 269 24.19 -13.28 -5.52
C ARG A 269 23.16 -13.43 -6.65
N LYS A 270 23.58 -13.15 -7.89
CA LYS A 270 22.81 -13.43 -9.12
C LYS A 270 23.01 -14.87 -9.59
N VAL A 271 21.95 -15.50 -10.07
CA VAL A 271 21.93 -16.87 -10.64
C VAL A 271 21.26 -16.82 -12.01
N HIS A 272 22.08 -16.62 -13.04
CA HIS A 272 21.66 -16.70 -14.44
C HIS A 272 21.41 -18.16 -14.84
N VAL A 273 20.26 -18.40 -15.45
CA VAL A 273 19.82 -19.71 -15.94
C VAL A 273 19.45 -19.59 -17.42
N SER A 274 19.84 -20.57 -18.21
CA SER A 274 19.67 -20.61 -19.67
C SER A 274 19.17 -21.97 -20.12
N GLY A 275 18.30 -22.00 -21.12
CA GLY A 275 17.89 -23.24 -21.82
C GLY A 275 19.05 -23.94 -22.55
N ASN A 276 20.16 -23.23 -22.79
CA ASN A 276 21.42 -23.75 -23.35
C ASN A 276 22.60 -23.67 -22.37
N GLY A 277 22.33 -23.42 -21.08
CA GLY A 277 23.34 -23.13 -20.06
C GLY A 277 24.27 -24.30 -19.70
N LEU A 278 25.24 -24.01 -18.83
CA LEU A 278 26.28 -24.96 -18.44
C LEU A 278 25.71 -26.14 -17.65
N THR A 279 25.94 -27.36 -18.15
CA THR A 279 25.62 -28.59 -17.43
C THR A 279 26.71 -28.95 -16.44
N LYS A 280 26.42 -29.87 -15.51
CA LYS A 280 27.41 -30.46 -14.59
C LYS A 280 28.59 -31.10 -15.34
N ALA A 281 28.38 -31.59 -16.56
CA ALA A 281 29.42 -32.18 -17.40
C ALA A 281 30.35 -31.11 -18.00
N ASP A 282 29.80 -29.97 -18.42
CA ASP A 282 30.60 -28.85 -18.96
C ASP A 282 31.47 -28.21 -17.87
N ILE A 283 30.89 -27.98 -16.70
CA ILE A 283 31.61 -27.47 -15.52
C ILE A 283 32.72 -28.44 -15.10
N ALA A 284 32.42 -29.74 -14.99
CA ALA A 284 33.45 -30.75 -14.68
C ALA A 284 34.55 -30.82 -15.76
N ALA A 285 34.22 -30.61 -17.04
CA ALA A 285 35.20 -30.58 -18.12
C ALA A 285 36.08 -29.31 -18.09
N ARG A 286 35.55 -28.16 -17.65
CA ARG A 286 36.33 -26.92 -17.40
C ARG A 286 37.32 -27.12 -16.25
N GLU A 287 36.84 -27.65 -15.12
CA GLU A 287 37.64 -27.84 -13.89
C GLU A 287 38.54 -29.09 -13.88
N GLY A 288 38.41 -29.98 -14.86
CA GLY A 288 39.11 -31.27 -14.87
C GLY A 288 38.66 -32.24 -13.76
N LEU A 289 37.43 -32.05 -13.26
CA LEU A 289 36.79 -32.86 -12.23
C LEU A 289 35.95 -34.00 -12.83
N ASN A 290 35.33 -34.80 -11.97
CA ASN A 290 34.27 -35.73 -12.38
C ASN A 290 32.92 -35.03 -12.23
N GLU A 291 31.99 -35.26 -13.16
CA GLU A 291 30.63 -34.68 -13.16
C GLU A 291 29.93 -34.79 -11.80
N GLY A 292 29.97 -35.97 -11.16
CA GLY A 292 29.39 -36.20 -9.84
C GLY A 292 30.06 -35.49 -8.64
N ALA A 293 31.11 -34.69 -8.88
CA ALA A 293 31.63 -33.75 -7.88
C ALA A 293 30.92 -32.38 -7.96
N ILE A 294 30.37 -32.02 -9.12
CA ILE A 294 29.65 -30.78 -9.33
C ILE A 294 28.24 -30.93 -8.74
N SER A 295 28.04 -30.30 -7.59
CA SER A 295 26.81 -30.31 -6.81
C SER A 295 26.48 -28.88 -6.37
N SER A 296 25.26 -28.64 -5.89
CA SER A 296 24.90 -27.30 -5.40
C SER A 296 25.79 -26.83 -4.24
N TRP A 297 26.19 -27.74 -3.35
CA TRP A 297 27.20 -27.51 -2.29
C TRP A 297 28.62 -27.16 -2.81
N TRP A 298 28.90 -27.46 -4.09
CA TRP A 298 30.12 -27.06 -4.77
C TRP A 298 29.94 -25.69 -5.42
N LEU A 299 28.85 -25.48 -6.17
CA LEU A 299 28.50 -24.22 -6.86
C LEU A 299 28.28 -23.03 -5.90
N GLU A 300 27.76 -23.30 -4.71
CA GLU A 300 27.71 -22.39 -3.57
C GLU A 300 29.08 -21.73 -3.30
N LYS A 301 30.17 -22.50 -3.45
CA LYS A 301 31.55 -22.11 -3.13
C LYS A 301 32.39 -21.71 -4.34
N HIS A 302 31.78 -21.73 -5.52
CA HIS A 302 32.37 -21.35 -6.79
C HIS A 302 31.43 -20.29 -7.41
N PRO A 303 31.48 -19.05 -6.89
CA PRO A 303 30.52 -18.00 -7.25
C PRO A 303 30.52 -17.67 -8.74
N GLU A 304 31.64 -17.87 -9.43
CA GLU A 304 31.82 -17.63 -10.86
C GLU A 304 30.85 -18.41 -11.76
N TYR A 305 30.24 -19.49 -11.27
CA TYR A 305 29.21 -20.24 -11.97
C TYR A 305 27.80 -19.70 -11.66
N GLY A 306 27.11 -19.20 -12.69
CA GLY A 306 25.81 -18.53 -12.60
C GLY A 306 25.85 -17.03 -12.31
N ALA A 307 26.99 -16.45 -11.92
CA ALA A 307 27.08 -15.01 -11.63
C ALA A 307 26.93 -14.09 -12.86
N THR A 308 27.20 -14.60 -14.06
CA THR A 308 27.14 -13.85 -15.33
C THR A 308 26.46 -14.65 -16.43
N GLU A 309 25.98 -13.97 -17.47
CA GLU A 309 25.36 -14.55 -18.67
C GLU A 309 26.23 -15.63 -19.35
N ASP A 310 27.54 -15.38 -19.51
CA ASP A 310 28.49 -16.32 -20.14
C ASP A 310 28.80 -17.56 -19.28
N MET A 311 28.39 -17.52 -18.01
CA MET A 311 28.46 -18.58 -17.02
C MET A 311 27.07 -19.10 -16.61
N ALA A 312 26.01 -18.73 -17.33
CA ALA A 312 24.64 -19.13 -17.04
C ALA A 312 24.47 -20.65 -16.97
N LEU A 313 23.68 -21.12 -16.02
CA LEU A 313 23.54 -22.54 -15.68
C LEU A 313 22.40 -23.20 -16.46
N ALA A 314 22.54 -24.49 -16.80
CA ALA A 314 21.41 -25.28 -17.25
C ALA A 314 20.35 -25.40 -16.13
N SER A 315 19.07 -25.51 -16.46
CA SER A 315 17.95 -25.36 -15.51
C SER A 315 18.07 -26.24 -14.25
N ASP A 316 18.42 -27.52 -14.37
CA ASP A 316 18.58 -28.43 -13.21
C ASP A 316 19.78 -28.09 -12.31
N VAL A 317 20.73 -27.31 -12.84
CA VAL A 317 21.92 -26.82 -12.14
C VAL A 317 21.61 -25.45 -11.50
N GLY A 318 20.94 -24.56 -12.22
CA GLY A 318 20.51 -23.23 -11.77
C GLY A 318 19.52 -23.30 -10.61
N PHE A 319 18.36 -23.95 -10.81
CA PHE A 319 17.39 -24.14 -9.71
C PHE A 319 17.97 -24.95 -8.54
N GLY A 320 18.94 -25.83 -8.80
CA GLY A 320 19.68 -26.57 -7.78
C GLY A 320 20.62 -25.70 -6.93
N LEU A 321 21.19 -24.64 -7.50
CA LEU A 321 21.97 -23.62 -6.79
C LEU A 321 21.05 -22.61 -6.06
N TRP A 322 19.97 -22.17 -6.71
CA TRP A 322 18.99 -21.24 -6.14
C TRP A 322 18.43 -21.74 -4.80
N ASN A 323 17.92 -22.98 -4.76
CA ASN A 323 17.43 -23.63 -3.54
C ASN A 323 18.55 -24.01 -2.54
N ARG A 324 19.83 -23.75 -2.85
CA ARG A 324 20.98 -24.00 -1.96
C ARG A 324 21.47 -22.74 -1.27
N ILE A 325 21.49 -21.61 -1.97
CA ILE A 325 21.86 -20.28 -1.41
C ILE A 325 20.72 -19.65 -0.61
N ASN A 326 19.48 -20.02 -0.92
CA ASN A 326 18.26 -19.62 -0.19
C ASN A 326 17.68 -20.81 0.61
N PRO A 327 18.33 -21.26 1.70
CA PRO A 327 17.77 -22.31 2.54
C PRO A 327 16.53 -21.82 3.30
N ARG A 328 15.75 -22.76 3.83
CA ARG A 328 14.59 -22.45 4.68
C ARG A 328 15.02 -21.67 5.93
N GLY A 329 14.52 -20.45 6.09
CA GLY A 329 14.83 -19.53 7.18
C GLY A 329 16.08 -18.71 6.92
N SER A 330 16.23 -18.15 5.71
CA SER A 330 17.30 -17.19 5.37
C SER A 330 16.72 -15.89 4.81
N GLU A 331 17.22 -14.76 5.30
CA GLU A 331 17.17 -13.48 4.61
C GLU A 331 18.32 -13.37 3.59
N SER A 332 18.01 -12.97 2.35
CA SER A 332 18.99 -12.71 1.29
C SER A 332 18.37 -12.02 0.08
N SER A 333 19.01 -11.00 -0.49
CA SER A 333 18.61 -10.33 -1.74
C SER A 333 19.09 -11.09 -2.99
N ASN A 334 19.15 -12.42 -2.95
CA ASN A 334 19.59 -13.25 -4.08
C ASN A 334 18.63 -13.11 -5.28
N TRP A 335 19.17 -13.09 -6.51
CA TRP A 335 18.38 -12.96 -7.74
C TRP A 335 18.46 -14.22 -8.61
N LEU A 336 17.32 -14.74 -9.04
CA LEU A 336 17.20 -15.79 -10.05
C LEU A 336 16.81 -15.16 -11.38
N LEU A 337 17.66 -15.29 -12.41
CA LEU A 337 17.44 -14.67 -13.71
C LEU A 337 17.30 -15.73 -14.79
N LEU A 338 16.15 -15.76 -15.48
CA LEU A 338 15.84 -16.72 -16.54
C LEU A 338 16.05 -16.11 -17.93
N GLU A 339 16.75 -16.79 -18.84
CA GLU A 339 17.00 -16.29 -20.20
C GLU A 339 15.69 -16.20 -20.98
N ARG A 340 15.45 -15.05 -21.62
CA ARG A 340 14.32 -14.79 -22.52
C ARG A 340 14.32 -15.75 -23.73
N GLY A 341 13.14 -15.99 -24.30
CA GLY A 341 12.92 -16.94 -25.39
C GLY A 341 13.03 -18.43 -25.02
N HIS A 342 13.12 -18.78 -23.73
CA HIS A 342 13.24 -20.15 -23.23
C HIS A 342 12.12 -20.57 -22.26
N GLU A 343 11.98 -21.88 -22.06
CA GLU A 343 10.92 -22.54 -21.27
C GLU A 343 11.54 -23.30 -20.07
N TYR A 344 10.92 -23.18 -18.89
CA TYR A 344 11.47 -23.61 -17.60
C TYR A 344 10.44 -24.31 -16.72
N GLU A 345 10.60 -25.62 -16.53
CA GLU A 345 9.83 -26.43 -15.57
C GLU A 345 10.20 -26.08 -14.11
N ALA A 346 9.36 -25.30 -13.42
CA ALA A 346 9.57 -24.89 -12.04
C ALA A 346 8.25 -24.79 -11.24
N SER A 347 7.98 -25.77 -10.38
CA SER A 347 6.79 -25.77 -9.49
C SER A 347 6.87 -24.81 -8.29
N ARG A 348 8.00 -24.11 -8.12
CA ARG A 348 8.25 -23.12 -7.07
C ARG A 348 9.38 -22.18 -7.50
N LEU A 349 9.11 -20.88 -7.55
CA LEU A 349 10.11 -19.85 -7.79
C LEU A 349 10.68 -19.32 -6.46
N ALA A 350 9.85 -18.84 -5.53
CA ALA A 350 10.29 -18.42 -4.19
C ALA A 350 10.59 -19.63 -3.26
N PRO A 351 11.82 -19.79 -2.76
CA PRO A 351 12.20 -20.90 -1.87
C PRO A 351 11.38 -20.92 -0.57
N ARG A 352 11.14 -22.12 -0.02
CA ARG A 352 10.22 -22.29 1.12
C ARG A 352 10.83 -21.69 2.39
N GLY A 353 10.19 -20.65 2.96
CA GLY A 353 10.65 -20.01 4.18
C GLY A 353 11.86 -19.10 4.00
N ALA A 354 12.15 -18.66 2.77
CA ALA A 354 13.19 -17.66 2.52
C ALA A 354 12.56 -16.25 2.38
N SER A 355 13.36 -15.24 2.67
CA SER A 355 12.97 -13.82 2.66
C SER A 355 14.00 -13.00 1.87
N GLY A 356 13.60 -11.84 1.38
CA GLY A 356 14.54 -10.74 1.13
C GLY A 356 15.27 -10.30 2.40
N GLU A 357 16.26 -9.43 2.26
CA GLU A 357 16.98 -8.83 3.40
C GLU A 357 16.19 -7.71 4.06
N SER A 358 15.42 -6.98 3.27
CA SER A 358 14.39 -6.06 3.74
C SER A 358 13.37 -5.86 2.62
N GLU A 359 12.34 -5.09 2.93
CA GLU A 359 11.36 -4.56 2.00
C GLU A 359 11.94 -3.85 0.77
N LEU A 360 13.09 -3.16 0.87
CA LEU A 360 13.78 -2.59 -0.29
C LEU A 360 14.79 -3.54 -0.97
N ALA A 361 15.21 -4.61 -0.28
CA ALA A 361 16.19 -5.59 -0.77
C ALA A 361 15.58 -7.01 -0.92
N PRO A 362 14.58 -7.20 -1.80
CA PRO A 362 13.80 -8.44 -1.90
C PRO A 362 14.56 -9.60 -2.58
N LEU A 363 14.03 -10.82 -2.43
CA LEU A 363 14.37 -11.94 -3.33
C LEU A 363 13.75 -11.69 -4.71
N HIS A 364 14.59 -11.61 -5.74
CA HIS A 364 14.15 -11.37 -7.12
C HIS A 364 14.08 -12.67 -7.92
N VAL A 365 12.99 -12.86 -8.69
CA VAL A 365 12.94 -13.81 -9.80
C VAL A 365 12.52 -13.10 -11.08
N GLY A 366 13.49 -12.85 -11.96
CA GLY A 366 13.34 -12.02 -13.15
C GLY A 366 13.85 -12.66 -14.45
N ALA A 367 13.95 -11.85 -15.50
CA ALA A 367 14.39 -12.25 -16.84
C ALA A 367 15.72 -11.61 -17.26
N TRP A 368 16.44 -12.20 -18.22
CA TRP A 368 17.62 -11.60 -18.87
C TRP A 368 17.73 -11.95 -20.36
N GLY A 369 18.59 -11.26 -21.12
CA GLY A 369 18.83 -11.51 -22.54
C GLY A 369 17.77 -10.90 -23.48
N GLU A 370 17.76 -11.34 -24.73
CA GLU A 370 16.84 -10.84 -25.79
C GLU A 370 15.69 -11.83 -26.07
N GLY A 371 14.49 -11.32 -26.35
CA GLY A 371 13.36 -12.11 -26.85
C GLY A 371 12.08 -12.00 -26.01
N SER A 372 11.14 -12.91 -26.24
CA SER A 372 9.90 -13.02 -25.44
C SER A 372 10.21 -13.34 -23.98
N ALA A 373 9.30 -13.01 -23.07
CA ALA A 373 9.40 -13.37 -21.66
C ALA A 373 9.71 -14.88 -21.46
N PRO A 374 10.47 -15.26 -20.42
CA PRO A 374 10.74 -16.67 -20.10
C PRO A 374 9.45 -17.38 -19.70
N VAL A 375 9.17 -18.52 -20.33
CA VAL A 375 7.95 -19.29 -20.08
C VAL A 375 8.19 -20.22 -18.88
N VAL A 376 7.40 -20.06 -17.81
CA VAL A 376 7.49 -20.93 -16.61
C VAL A 376 6.35 -21.93 -16.60
N THR A 377 6.68 -23.21 -16.58
CA THR A 377 5.74 -24.34 -16.59
C THR A 377 5.80 -25.13 -15.27
N GLY A 378 4.75 -25.91 -14.99
CA GLY A 378 4.70 -26.79 -13.82
C GLY A 378 3.79 -26.35 -12.65
N GLY A 379 3.01 -25.27 -12.83
CA GLY A 379 2.00 -24.80 -11.87
C GLY A 379 2.60 -24.28 -10.56
N THR A 380 3.24 -23.11 -10.67
CA THR A 380 4.11 -22.45 -9.66
C THR A 380 3.40 -22.09 -8.37
N ARG A 381 4.09 -22.26 -7.22
CA ARG A 381 3.47 -22.10 -5.89
C ARG A 381 4.38 -21.45 -4.85
N ILE A 382 3.81 -20.48 -4.13
CA ILE A 382 4.27 -19.95 -2.85
C ILE A 382 3.36 -20.53 -1.75
N PHE A 383 3.87 -21.42 -0.91
CA PHE A 383 3.05 -22.11 0.10
C PHE A 383 3.88 -22.72 1.25
N GLN A 384 3.19 -23.11 2.33
CA GLN A 384 3.66 -23.79 3.55
C GLN A 384 4.26 -22.90 4.64
N ASP A 385 5.53 -22.54 4.53
CA ASP A 385 6.08 -21.50 5.43
C ASP A 385 5.98 -20.16 4.70
N ASN A 386 5.77 -19.10 5.47
CA ASN A 386 5.72 -17.73 4.97
C ASN A 386 7.00 -17.38 4.19
N VAL A 387 6.87 -16.48 3.24
CA VAL A 387 7.99 -15.86 2.51
C VAL A 387 7.65 -14.38 2.42
N GLU A 388 8.67 -13.55 2.50
CA GLU A 388 8.53 -12.11 2.78
C GLU A 388 9.51 -11.37 1.85
N HIS A 389 9.10 -10.21 1.32
CA HIS A 389 9.88 -9.38 0.39
C HIS A 389 10.31 -10.15 -0.87
N ILE A 390 9.35 -10.46 -1.75
CA ILE A 390 9.55 -11.22 -2.99
C ILE A 390 9.09 -10.39 -4.19
N VAL A 391 9.94 -10.29 -5.23
CA VAL A 391 9.56 -9.72 -6.54
C VAL A 391 9.67 -10.80 -7.63
N ILE A 392 8.61 -10.93 -8.44
CA ILE A 392 8.58 -11.79 -9.63
C ILE A 392 8.26 -10.91 -10.84
N GLN A 393 9.20 -10.80 -11.79
CA GLN A 393 9.16 -9.77 -12.84
C GLN A 393 9.39 -10.33 -14.26
N GLY A 394 8.60 -9.90 -15.23
CA GLY A 394 8.84 -10.12 -16.66
C GLY A 394 8.78 -11.58 -17.13
N LEU A 395 7.88 -12.38 -16.54
CA LEU A 395 7.76 -13.84 -16.76
C LEU A 395 6.40 -14.25 -17.33
N ASP A 396 6.37 -15.35 -18.08
CA ASP A 396 5.16 -15.86 -18.73
C ASP A 396 4.75 -17.22 -18.13
N ILE A 397 3.91 -17.20 -17.08
CA ILE A 397 3.58 -18.33 -16.21
C ILE A 397 2.36 -19.10 -16.74
N LYS A 398 2.52 -20.43 -16.88
CA LYS A 398 1.50 -21.35 -17.43
C LYS A 398 0.91 -22.24 -16.33
N SER A 399 -0.41 -22.46 -16.43
CA SER A 399 -1.25 -23.14 -15.43
C SER A 399 -1.46 -22.38 -14.12
N GLY A 400 -1.52 -21.04 -14.20
CA GLY A 400 -1.79 -20.15 -13.08
C GLY A 400 -0.68 -20.11 -12.01
N PHE A 401 -0.96 -19.43 -10.90
CA PHE A 401 -0.05 -19.31 -9.75
C PHE A 401 -0.82 -19.46 -8.44
N LEU A 402 -0.24 -20.18 -7.46
CA LEU A 402 -0.85 -20.38 -6.13
C LEU A 402 -0.01 -19.72 -5.02
N VAL A 403 -0.56 -18.73 -4.34
CA VAL A 403 -0.08 -18.22 -3.05
C VAL A 403 -1.00 -18.74 -1.94
N LEU A 404 -0.47 -19.49 -0.96
CA LEU A 404 -1.26 -20.16 0.08
C LEU A 404 -0.54 -20.22 1.43
N GLY A 405 -0.87 -19.26 2.30
CA GLY A 405 -0.25 -19.08 3.63
C GLY A 405 -0.45 -17.65 4.15
N GLN A 406 0.42 -17.21 5.06
CA GLN A 406 0.45 -15.85 5.61
C GLN A 406 1.69 -15.13 5.08
N HIS A 407 1.81 -15.05 3.75
CA HIS A 407 2.95 -14.42 3.08
C HIS A 407 2.79 -12.89 3.10
N SER A 408 3.90 -12.17 3.14
CA SER A 408 3.92 -10.71 3.15
C SER A 408 4.72 -10.17 1.97
N ASN A 409 4.42 -8.94 1.55
CA ASN A 409 5.27 -8.13 0.68
C ASN A 409 5.69 -8.90 -0.61
N VAL A 410 4.72 -9.22 -1.47
CA VAL A 410 4.92 -9.96 -2.73
C VAL A 410 4.44 -9.14 -3.92
N ILE A 411 5.32 -8.88 -4.88
CA ILE A 411 5.03 -8.15 -6.12
C ILE A 411 5.11 -9.08 -7.34
N PHE A 412 4.13 -8.95 -8.23
CA PHE A 412 4.16 -9.44 -9.60
C PHE A 412 4.12 -8.24 -10.56
N ASP A 413 5.10 -8.12 -11.46
CA ASP A 413 5.31 -6.97 -12.35
C ASP A 413 5.67 -7.46 -13.77
N ASP A 414 4.97 -7.00 -14.82
CA ASP A 414 5.03 -7.59 -16.18
C ASP A 414 4.89 -9.13 -16.20
N VAL A 415 3.95 -9.71 -15.43
CA VAL A 415 3.74 -11.16 -15.37
C VAL A 415 2.52 -11.58 -16.19
N GLY A 416 2.73 -12.49 -17.14
CA GLY A 416 1.66 -13.17 -17.87
C GLY A 416 1.16 -14.40 -17.11
N PHE A 417 -0.13 -14.48 -16.79
CA PHE A 417 -0.77 -15.64 -16.17
C PHE A 417 -1.79 -16.24 -17.14
N THR A 418 -1.64 -17.53 -17.49
CA THR A 418 -2.48 -18.18 -18.51
C THR A 418 -2.78 -19.65 -18.21
N GLY A 419 -3.94 -20.15 -18.67
CA GLY A 419 -4.28 -21.57 -18.70
C GLY A 419 -4.50 -22.25 -17.33
N GLY A 420 -4.85 -21.48 -16.29
CA GLY A 420 -5.24 -22.00 -14.97
C GLY A 420 -5.47 -20.88 -13.96
N GLU A 421 -6.41 -21.08 -13.01
CA GLU A 421 -6.78 -20.07 -12.00
C GLU A 421 -5.58 -19.61 -11.16
N THR A 422 -5.40 -18.29 -11.05
CA THR A 422 -4.44 -17.69 -10.11
C THR A 422 -5.14 -17.48 -8.77
N VAL A 423 -4.56 -18.03 -7.69
CA VAL A 423 -5.20 -18.14 -6.37
C VAL A 423 -4.28 -17.55 -5.31
N ILE A 424 -4.75 -16.55 -4.56
CA ILE A 424 -4.04 -15.91 -3.46
C ILE A 424 -4.89 -16.04 -2.19
N SER A 425 -4.49 -16.90 -1.25
CA SER A 425 -5.36 -17.28 -0.12
C SER A 425 -4.67 -17.31 1.25
N GLY A 426 -5.15 -16.45 2.14
CA GLY A 426 -4.80 -16.33 3.56
C GLY A 426 -5.28 -17.50 4.39
N PHE A 427 -4.68 -18.67 4.18
CA PHE A 427 -5.08 -19.88 4.87
C PHE A 427 -4.57 -19.88 6.31
N GLY A 428 -5.48 -19.60 7.25
CA GLY A 428 -5.23 -19.59 8.70
C GLY A 428 -4.84 -18.23 9.29
N GLY A 429 -4.81 -17.17 8.47
CA GLY A 429 -4.46 -15.79 8.81
C GLY A 429 -4.27 -14.98 7.52
N ASN A 430 -4.21 -13.65 7.61
CA ASN A 430 -4.15 -12.80 6.42
C ASN A 430 -2.75 -12.82 5.74
N LEU A 431 -2.73 -12.56 4.43
CA LEU A 431 -1.57 -11.98 3.74
C LEU A 431 -1.58 -10.45 3.89
N THR A 432 -0.41 -9.82 3.77
CA THR A 432 -0.27 -8.35 3.80
C THR A 432 0.63 -7.87 2.66
N GLY A 433 0.24 -6.81 1.95
CA GLY A 433 1.08 -6.20 0.91
C GLY A 433 1.28 -7.11 -0.30
N ILE A 434 0.22 -7.32 -1.07
CA ILE A 434 0.25 -8.07 -2.33
C ILE A 434 -0.01 -7.10 -3.48
N THR A 435 0.89 -7.07 -4.46
CA THR A 435 0.77 -6.20 -5.63
C THR A 435 0.84 -7.03 -6.91
N ILE A 436 -0.11 -6.81 -7.81
CA ILE A 436 -0.05 -7.29 -9.19
C ILE A 436 -0.18 -6.06 -10.08
N ARG A 437 0.90 -5.71 -10.80
CA ARG A 437 0.92 -4.55 -11.68
C ARG A 437 1.45 -4.85 -13.08
N ASN A 438 1.02 -4.05 -14.05
CA ASN A 438 1.41 -4.09 -15.45
C ASN A 438 1.32 -5.52 -16.07
N SER A 439 0.45 -6.36 -15.49
CA SER A 439 0.42 -7.81 -15.68
C SER A 439 -0.83 -8.25 -16.45
N ARG A 440 -0.76 -9.45 -17.02
CA ARG A 440 -1.73 -9.94 -18.03
C ARG A 440 -2.33 -11.27 -17.59
N ILE A 441 -3.59 -11.28 -17.17
CA ILE A 441 -4.33 -12.48 -16.74
C ILE A 441 -5.29 -12.89 -17.86
N LEU A 442 -4.85 -13.82 -18.70
CA LEU A 442 -5.47 -14.11 -20.00
C LEU A 442 -5.85 -15.58 -20.16
N ASP A 443 -6.97 -15.81 -20.83
CA ASP A 443 -7.37 -17.13 -21.34
C ASP A 443 -7.38 -18.25 -20.28
N VAL A 444 -7.88 -17.94 -19.08
CA VAL A 444 -8.00 -18.90 -17.98
C VAL A 444 -9.36 -19.62 -18.03
N TRP A 445 -9.36 -20.80 -18.65
CA TRP A 445 -10.49 -21.74 -18.67
C TRP A 445 -9.99 -23.19 -18.70
N GLN A 446 -10.90 -24.14 -18.95
CA GLN A 446 -10.60 -25.56 -19.14
C GLN A 446 -11.07 -26.00 -20.54
N ASP A 447 -10.31 -26.89 -21.20
CA ASP A 447 -10.67 -27.37 -22.55
C ASP A 447 -12.01 -28.13 -22.57
N GLU A 448 -12.30 -28.89 -21.50
CA GLU A 448 -13.55 -29.61 -21.28
C GLU A 448 -14.02 -29.42 -19.81
N PRO A 449 -15.33 -29.42 -19.49
CA PRO A 449 -15.80 -29.28 -18.12
C PRO A 449 -15.35 -30.44 -17.19
N LYS A 450 -14.57 -30.11 -16.15
CA LYS A 450 -14.00 -31.08 -15.19
C LYS A 450 -15.02 -31.97 -14.49
N HIS A 451 -16.20 -31.44 -14.13
CA HIS A 451 -17.18 -32.14 -13.30
C HIS A 451 -18.56 -32.18 -13.96
N THR A 452 -19.23 -33.35 -13.89
CA THR A 452 -20.56 -33.56 -14.48
C THR A 452 -21.63 -33.87 -13.43
N THR A 453 -22.83 -33.33 -13.64
CA THR A 453 -24.01 -33.60 -12.81
C THR A 453 -24.62 -34.98 -13.14
N SER A 454 -25.47 -35.48 -12.24
CA SER A 454 -26.05 -36.83 -12.38
C SER A 454 -27.00 -37.04 -13.58
N ASP A 455 -27.43 -35.97 -14.26
CA ASP A 455 -28.17 -35.99 -15.51
C ASP A 455 -27.28 -35.89 -16.77
N GLY A 456 -25.95 -35.75 -16.61
CA GLY A 456 -24.97 -35.74 -17.69
C GLY A 456 -24.67 -34.36 -18.28
N LYS A 457 -25.07 -33.28 -17.60
CA LYS A 457 -24.58 -31.92 -17.88
C LYS A 457 -23.28 -31.64 -17.13
N TRP A 458 -22.69 -30.48 -17.36
CA TRP A 458 -21.59 -29.97 -16.53
C TRP A 458 -22.10 -29.48 -15.16
N SER A 459 -21.20 -29.37 -14.19
CA SER A 459 -21.47 -28.82 -12.85
C SER A 459 -20.87 -27.42 -12.71
N PRO A 460 -21.68 -26.34 -12.71
CA PRO A 460 -21.19 -24.96 -12.72
C PRO A 460 -20.29 -24.62 -11.53
N HIS A 461 -20.70 -24.95 -10.29
CA HIS A 461 -19.90 -24.64 -9.11
C HIS A 461 -18.59 -25.44 -9.02
N ALA A 462 -18.63 -26.73 -9.36
CA ALA A 462 -17.49 -27.63 -9.19
C ALA A 462 -16.46 -27.52 -10.33
N SER A 463 -16.88 -27.07 -11.52
CA SER A 463 -15.98 -26.91 -12.69
C SER A 463 -15.55 -25.46 -12.91
N ARG A 464 -16.00 -24.50 -12.08
CA ARG A 464 -15.66 -23.08 -12.20
C ARG A 464 -14.15 -22.87 -12.28
N GLU A 465 -13.77 -21.81 -12.97
CA GLU A 465 -12.40 -21.32 -13.07
C GLU A 465 -12.50 -19.79 -13.15
N SER A 466 -11.64 -19.07 -12.43
CA SER A 466 -11.51 -17.61 -12.48
C SER A 466 -10.14 -17.21 -13.05
N GLY A 467 -9.97 -15.99 -13.54
CA GLY A 467 -8.64 -15.46 -13.84
C GLY A 467 -7.82 -15.32 -12.54
N LEU A 468 -8.37 -14.56 -11.59
CA LEU A 468 -7.81 -14.32 -10.26
C LEU A 468 -8.85 -14.56 -9.16
N TYR A 469 -8.48 -15.33 -8.13
CA TYR A 469 -9.21 -15.47 -6.87
C TYR A 469 -8.33 -14.99 -5.70
N VAL A 470 -8.85 -14.09 -4.85
CA VAL A 470 -8.17 -13.61 -3.64
C VAL A 470 -9.04 -13.75 -2.40
N SER A 471 -8.47 -14.13 -1.26
CA SER A 471 -9.16 -14.18 0.04
C SER A 471 -8.21 -14.08 1.23
N GLY A 472 -8.57 -13.37 2.29
CA GLY A 472 -7.73 -13.26 3.49
C GLY A 472 -6.48 -12.44 3.21
N THR A 473 -6.67 -11.20 2.78
CA THR A 473 -5.58 -10.31 2.35
C THR A 473 -5.88 -8.89 2.79
N ASN A 474 -4.89 -8.19 3.32
CA ASN A 474 -4.95 -6.77 3.66
C ASN A 474 -3.89 -6.04 2.84
N GLY A 475 -4.24 -4.92 2.20
CA GLY A 475 -3.32 -4.23 1.29
C GLY A 475 -3.11 -5.01 0.00
N LEU A 476 -4.12 -5.00 -0.87
CA LEU A 476 -4.05 -5.56 -2.22
C LEU A 476 -4.03 -4.40 -3.24
N LEU A 477 -2.98 -4.32 -4.06
CA LEU A 477 -2.87 -3.36 -5.17
C LEU A 477 -2.98 -4.09 -6.52
N LEU A 478 -3.91 -3.64 -7.36
CA LEU A 478 -4.12 -4.10 -8.73
C LEU A 478 -4.04 -2.89 -9.69
N GLU A 479 -2.94 -2.75 -10.42
CA GLU A 479 -2.59 -1.52 -11.14
C GLU A 479 -2.15 -1.82 -12.60
N GLY A 480 -2.54 -1.03 -13.59
CA GLY A 480 -2.04 -1.18 -14.97
C GLY A 480 -2.32 -2.54 -15.64
N ASN A 481 -3.32 -3.32 -15.18
CA ASN A 481 -3.47 -4.73 -15.56
C ASN A 481 -4.41 -4.95 -16.75
N ILE A 482 -4.14 -5.98 -17.56
CA ILE A 482 -5.12 -6.55 -18.49
C ILE A 482 -5.65 -7.89 -17.93
N VAL A 483 -6.95 -7.96 -17.63
CA VAL A 483 -7.64 -9.19 -17.25
C VAL A 483 -8.70 -9.49 -18.30
N ASP A 484 -8.46 -10.50 -19.15
CA ASP A 484 -9.25 -10.70 -20.37
C ASP A 484 -9.54 -12.16 -20.69
N HIS A 485 -10.82 -12.45 -20.95
CA HIS A 485 -11.32 -13.73 -21.49
C HIS A 485 -11.14 -14.90 -20.51
N ASN A 486 -11.54 -14.73 -19.26
CA ASN A 486 -11.42 -15.77 -18.23
C ASN A 486 -12.77 -16.36 -17.81
N GLY A 487 -12.75 -17.66 -17.50
CA GLY A 487 -13.84 -18.43 -16.91
C GLY A 487 -14.77 -19.16 -17.89
N PHE A 488 -14.52 -19.09 -19.20
CA PHE A 488 -15.20 -19.87 -20.25
C PHE A 488 -14.29 -20.05 -21.46
N ALA A 489 -14.51 -21.09 -22.27
CA ALA A 489 -13.76 -21.35 -23.50
C ALA A 489 -14.50 -20.79 -24.74
N PRO A 490 -13.79 -20.31 -25.79
CA PRO A 490 -14.42 -19.64 -26.95
C PRO A 490 -15.32 -20.53 -27.82
N ASP A 491 -15.25 -21.86 -27.70
CA ASP A 491 -16.09 -22.83 -28.39
C ASP A 491 -17.10 -23.53 -27.46
N PHE A 492 -17.49 -22.87 -26.37
CA PHE A 492 -18.53 -23.37 -25.46
C PHE A 492 -19.90 -23.52 -26.13
N ASP A 493 -20.68 -24.47 -25.61
CA ASP A 493 -22.08 -24.66 -25.96
C ASP A 493 -22.95 -23.73 -25.10
N ALA A 494 -23.68 -22.82 -25.75
CA ALA A 494 -24.46 -21.78 -25.07
C ALA A 494 -25.63 -22.35 -24.24
N GLU A 495 -26.13 -23.54 -24.58
CA GLU A 495 -27.13 -24.29 -23.84
C GLU A 495 -26.55 -25.12 -22.67
N GLY A 496 -25.23 -25.06 -22.44
CA GLY A 496 -24.52 -25.68 -21.32
C GLY A 496 -24.25 -27.17 -21.50
N SER A 497 -24.00 -27.61 -22.73
CA SER A 497 -23.55 -28.97 -23.02
C SER A 497 -22.12 -29.26 -22.50
N ILE A 498 -21.80 -30.55 -22.42
CA ILE A 498 -20.43 -31.07 -22.23
C ILE A 498 -19.78 -31.51 -23.57
N GLU A 499 -20.47 -31.28 -24.69
CA GLU A 499 -19.99 -31.64 -26.04
C GLU A 499 -19.20 -30.49 -26.74
N GLY A 500 -18.86 -29.44 -26.00
CA GLY A 500 -18.03 -28.30 -26.40
C GLY A 500 -17.17 -27.77 -25.23
N GLY A 501 -16.50 -26.64 -25.42
CA GLY A 501 -15.59 -26.07 -24.42
C GLY A 501 -16.28 -25.61 -23.12
N HIS A 502 -15.49 -25.34 -22.06
CA HIS A 502 -15.98 -24.91 -20.74
C HIS A 502 -16.99 -23.76 -20.82
N PRO A 503 -18.28 -23.97 -20.47
CA PRO A 503 -19.26 -22.89 -20.46
C PRO A 503 -19.02 -21.88 -19.32
N PRO A 504 -19.46 -20.61 -19.47
CA PRO A 504 -19.42 -19.65 -18.37
C PRO A 504 -20.38 -20.08 -17.25
N SER A 505 -20.01 -19.87 -15.99
CA SER A 505 -20.94 -19.99 -14.85
C SER A 505 -21.05 -18.69 -14.08
N MET A 506 -22.14 -18.53 -13.32
CA MET A 506 -22.26 -17.47 -12.32
C MET A 506 -21.13 -17.45 -11.26
N TYR A 507 -20.32 -18.52 -11.17
CA TYR A 507 -19.17 -18.69 -10.28
C TYR A 507 -17.79 -18.59 -10.99
N SER A 508 -17.76 -18.31 -12.29
CA SER A 508 -16.53 -18.14 -13.08
C SER A 508 -16.30 -16.65 -13.33
N HIS A 509 -15.13 -16.09 -13.00
CA HIS A 509 -14.93 -14.63 -12.96
C HIS A 509 -13.63 -14.20 -13.65
N ASN A 510 -13.54 -12.95 -14.10
CA ASN A 510 -12.23 -12.36 -14.39
C ASN A 510 -11.45 -12.19 -13.08
N VAL A 511 -12.00 -11.45 -12.10
CA VAL A 511 -11.45 -11.33 -10.74
C VAL A 511 -12.52 -11.56 -9.67
N TYR A 512 -12.20 -12.37 -8.66
CA TYR A 512 -13.02 -12.60 -7.46
C TYR A 512 -12.22 -12.28 -6.20
N LEU A 513 -12.64 -11.26 -5.45
CA LEU A 513 -12.08 -10.92 -4.15
C LEU A 513 -13.10 -11.29 -3.06
N GLN A 514 -12.71 -12.11 -2.09
CA GLN A 514 -13.59 -12.66 -1.05
C GLN A 514 -13.99 -11.61 0.00
N TRP A 515 -14.99 -11.91 0.85
CA TRP A 515 -15.51 -10.97 1.85
C TRP A 515 -14.47 -10.44 2.86
N ASN A 516 -13.33 -11.13 3.00
CA ASN A 516 -12.18 -10.78 3.84
C ASN A 516 -10.96 -10.39 2.99
N THR A 517 -11.16 -9.50 2.02
CA THR A 517 -10.09 -8.73 1.36
C THR A 517 -10.27 -7.27 1.73
N GLU A 518 -9.31 -6.70 2.44
CA GLU A 518 -9.35 -5.37 3.04
C GLU A 518 -8.23 -4.49 2.46
N ASP A 519 -8.40 -3.16 2.50
CA ASP A 519 -7.45 -2.17 1.95
C ASP A 519 -7.08 -2.49 0.48
N VAL A 520 -8.10 -2.73 -0.34
CA VAL A 520 -7.98 -3.04 -1.76
C VAL A 520 -7.98 -1.75 -2.58
N THR A 521 -6.97 -1.54 -3.41
CA THR A 521 -6.92 -0.52 -4.47
C THR A 521 -6.85 -1.21 -5.83
N MET A 522 -7.69 -0.80 -6.77
CA MET A 522 -7.63 -1.22 -8.16
C MET A 522 -7.73 -0.02 -9.11
N ARG A 523 -6.70 0.20 -9.94
CA ARG A 523 -6.66 1.32 -10.89
C ARG A 523 -6.06 1.00 -12.24
N ASP A 524 -6.34 1.87 -13.21
CA ASP A 524 -5.72 1.92 -14.53
C ASP A 524 -5.70 0.58 -15.28
N SER A 525 -6.74 -0.24 -15.06
CA SER A 525 -6.78 -1.63 -15.54
C SER A 525 -7.93 -1.87 -16.52
N VAL A 526 -7.72 -2.78 -17.47
CA VAL A 526 -8.73 -3.25 -18.44
C VAL A 526 -9.24 -4.63 -18.02
N ILE A 527 -10.55 -4.74 -17.78
CA ILE A 527 -11.21 -5.98 -17.36
C ILE A 527 -12.29 -6.33 -18.37
N MET A 528 -12.01 -7.30 -19.23
CA MET A 528 -12.88 -7.56 -20.38
C MET A 528 -13.19 -9.04 -20.65
N ARG A 529 -14.33 -9.28 -21.30
CA ARG A 529 -14.74 -10.62 -21.77
C ARG A 529 -14.78 -11.67 -20.65
N GLY A 530 -15.16 -11.30 -19.43
CA GLY A 530 -15.30 -12.24 -18.31
C GLY A 530 -16.56 -13.12 -18.42
N ALA A 531 -16.49 -14.33 -17.86
CA ALA A 531 -17.58 -15.32 -17.89
C ALA A 531 -18.87 -14.89 -17.15
N SER A 532 -18.75 -14.12 -16.07
CA SER A 532 -19.88 -13.69 -15.24
C SER A 532 -19.65 -12.30 -14.68
N PHE A 533 -18.61 -12.13 -13.85
CA PHE A 533 -18.20 -10.81 -13.37
C PHE A 533 -16.86 -10.38 -13.97
N GLY A 534 -16.72 -9.08 -14.23
CA GLY A 534 -15.42 -8.44 -14.45
C GLY A 534 -14.62 -8.49 -13.15
N VAL A 535 -15.02 -7.68 -12.16
CA VAL A 535 -14.46 -7.77 -10.79
C VAL A 535 -15.58 -7.84 -9.75
N GLN A 536 -15.42 -8.75 -8.79
CA GLN A 536 -16.23 -8.79 -7.57
C GLN A 536 -15.39 -8.40 -6.34
N PHE A 537 -15.58 -7.18 -5.85
CA PHE A 537 -15.03 -6.66 -4.60
C PHE A 537 -15.94 -7.03 -3.43
N ARG A 538 -15.87 -8.27 -2.91
CA ARG A 538 -16.78 -8.62 -1.79
C ARG A 538 -16.46 -7.83 -0.52
N GLY A 539 -15.19 -7.56 -0.21
CA GLY A 539 -14.80 -6.69 0.91
C GLY A 539 -15.10 -5.20 0.70
N GLY A 540 -15.27 -4.75 -0.55
CA GLY A 540 -15.19 -3.34 -0.93
C GLY A 540 -13.82 -3.00 -1.50
N GLY A 541 -13.55 -1.71 -1.74
CA GLY A 541 -12.26 -1.23 -2.26
C GLY A 541 -12.31 0.20 -2.82
N PHE A 542 -11.13 0.76 -3.03
CA PHE A 542 -10.89 1.94 -3.87
C PHE A 542 -10.73 1.46 -5.31
N VAL A 543 -11.57 1.94 -6.23
CA VAL A 543 -11.64 1.47 -7.62
C VAL A 543 -11.71 2.67 -8.53
N GLU A 544 -10.60 3.01 -9.20
CA GLU A 544 -10.46 4.26 -9.94
C GLU A 544 -9.98 4.01 -11.38
N ASP A 545 -10.51 4.74 -12.36
CA ASP A 545 -9.95 4.79 -13.72
C ASP A 545 -9.77 3.42 -14.42
N ASN A 546 -10.69 2.49 -14.18
CA ASN A 546 -10.69 1.18 -14.86
C ASN A 546 -11.67 1.13 -16.04
N LEU A 547 -11.30 0.38 -17.08
CA LEU A 547 -12.17 0.04 -18.22
C LEU A 547 -12.75 -1.37 -18.04
N PHE A 548 -14.07 -1.46 -17.89
CA PHE A 548 -14.80 -2.72 -17.89
C PHE A 548 -15.59 -2.89 -19.19
N LEU A 549 -15.22 -3.90 -19.98
CA LEU A 549 -15.69 -4.06 -21.36
C LEU A 549 -16.23 -5.48 -21.62
N ASP A 550 -17.47 -5.62 -22.08
CA ASP A 550 -18.03 -6.92 -22.46
C ASP A 550 -17.95 -7.96 -21.32
N ASN A 551 -18.59 -7.65 -20.18
CA ASN A 551 -18.79 -8.58 -19.05
C ASN A 551 -20.30 -8.64 -18.74
N ASN A 552 -20.83 -9.73 -18.16
CA ASN A 552 -22.24 -9.76 -17.75
C ASN A 552 -22.48 -8.80 -16.57
N ILE A 553 -21.63 -8.86 -15.53
CA ILE A 553 -21.58 -7.83 -14.47
C ILE A 553 -20.15 -7.29 -14.36
N PRO A 554 -19.81 -6.20 -15.08
CA PRO A 554 -18.58 -5.43 -14.96
C PRO A 554 -18.02 -5.29 -13.55
N LEU A 555 -18.77 -4.69 -12.62
CA LEU A 555 -18.28 -4.28 -11.29
C LEU A 555 -19.31 -4.62 -10.21
N ASN A 556 -18.91 -5.32 -9.14
CA ASN A 556 -19.78 -5.75 -8.05
C ASN A 556 -19.15 -5.57 -6.66
N THR A 557 -19.65 -4.63 -5.84
CA THR A 557 -19.19 -4.36 -4.45
C THR A 557 -20.17 -4.89 -3.40
N LEU A 558 -19.68 -5.46 -2.29
CA LEU A 558 -20.56 -6.06 -1.24
C LEU A 558 -20.26 -5.68 0.23
N GLY A 559 -19.21 -4.91 0.53
CA GLY A 559 -18.97 -4.41 1.90
C GLY A 559 -18.75 -5.48 2.98
N GLY A 560 -18.15 -6.61 2.64
CA GLY A 560 -17.91 -7.76 3.50
C GLY A 560 -19.14 -8.64 3.80
N ASN A 561 -20.33 -8.27 3.32
CA ASN A 561 -21.56 -8.94 3.74
C ASN A 561 -21.78 -10.31 3.07
N TYR A 562 -21.25 -11.35 3.72
CA TYR A 562 -21.39 -12.76 3.34
C TYR A 562 -21.74 -13.64 4.55
N GLY A 563 -22.51 -14.71 4.33
CA GLY A 563 -22.84 -15.69 5.37
C GLY A 563 -23.62 -15.15 6.57
N GLY A 564 -24.21 -13.94 6.47
CA GLY A 564 -24.85 -13.25 7.59
C GLY A 564 -23.89 -12.54 8.55
N ARG A 565 -22.63 -12.30 8.14
CA ARG A 565 -21.63 -11.54 8.93
C ARG A 565 -22.03 -10.08 9.14
N GLY A 566 -22.73 -9.47 8.18
CA GLY A 566 -23.03 -8.04 8.18
C GLY A 566 -21.98 -7.22 7.42
N PRO A 567 -22.03 -5.88 7.52
CA PRO A 567 -21.15 -4.96 6.80
C PRO A 567 -19.74 -4.93 7.41
N VAL A 568 -18.97 -6.02 7.23
CA VAL A 568 -17.66 -6.21 7.88
C VAL A 568 -16.46 -5.71 7.05
N GLY A 569 -16.69 -5.28 5.81
CA GLY A 569 -15.63 -4.83 4.90
C GLY A 569 -15.35 -3.33 4.98
N ASN A 570 -14.67 -2.80 3.96
CA ASN A 570 -14.44 -1.36 3.80
C ASN A 570 -15.63 -0.65 3.12
N TYR A 571 -15.75 0.66 3.30
CA TYR A 571 -16.45 1.52 2.33
C TYR A 571 -15.86 1.34 0.92
N SER A 572 -16.60 1.74 -0.11
CA SER A 572 -16.13 1.65 -1.49
C SER A 572 -16.23 3.01 -2.18
N LEU A 573 -15.18 3.38 -2.90
CA LEU A 573 -15.11 4.55 -3.76
C LEU A 573 -14.91 4.04 -5.17
N LEU A 574 -15.88 4.31 -6.04
CA LEU A 574 -15.82 4.03 -7.47
C LEU A 574 -15.64 5.39 -8.15
N ASN A 575 -14.45 5.67 -8.68
CA ASN A 575 -14.13 6.96 -9.31
C ASN A 575 -13.75 6.80 -10.79
N GLY A 576 -14.28 7.62 -11.70
CA GLY A 576 -13.84 7.70 -13.10
C GLY A 576 -13.98 6.43 -13.98
N ASN A 577 -14.56 5.33 -13.48
CA ASN A 577 -14.56 4.03 -14.18
C ASN A 577 -15.52 4.02 -15.37
N ILE A 578 -15.12 3.37 -16.46
CA ILE A 578 -15.93 3.23 -17.67
C ILE A 578 -16.43 1.79 -17.82
N VAL A 579 -17.74 1.65 -17.98
CA VAL A 579 -18.44 0.38 -18.18
C VAL A 579 -19.15 0.43 -19.53
N THR A 580 -18.77 -0.44 -20.48
CA THR A 580 -19.41 -0.49 -21.80
C THR A 580 -19.48 -1.88 -22.43
N SER A 581 -20.50 -2.08 -23.28
CA SER A 581 -20.90 -3.37 -23.87
C SER A 581 -21.26 -4.42 -22.82
N ALA A 582 -22.50 -4.91 -22.85
CA ALA A 582 -22.91 -6.06 -22.05
C ALA A 582 -22.69 -7.35 -22.83
N ALA A 583 -22.51 -8.46 -22.12
CA ALA A 583 -21.97 -9.69 -22.70
C ALA A 583 -23.02 -10.75 -23.07
N ALA A 584 -24.18 -10.76 -22.41
CA ALA A 584 -25.26 -11.73 -22.55
C ALA A 584 -24.85 -13.22 -22.47
N ARG A 585 -23.67 -13.55 -21.92
CA ARG A 585 -23.14 -14.92 -21.89
C ARG A 585 -24.02 -15.82 -21.03
N GLY A 586 -24.93 -16.55 -21.67
CA GLY A 586 -25.86 -17.47 -21.02
C GLY A 586 -27.14 -16.86 -20.47
N GLU A 587 -27.51 -15.61 -20.80
CA GLU A 587 -28.68 -14.90 -20.21
C GLU A 587 -29.98 -15.75 -20.21
N ASP A 588 -30.24 -16.48 -21.30
CA ASP A 588 -31.42 -17.35 -21.48
C ASP A 588 -31.35 -18.71 -20.72
N VAL A 589 -30.23 -19.05 -20.05
CA VAL A 589 -29.97 -20.40 -19.52
C VAL A 589 -29.55 -20.38 -18.03
N PRO A 590 -30.34 -21.00 -17.11
CA PRO A 590 -30.08 -20.95 -15.68
C PRO A 590 -28.66 -21.40 -15.27
N HIS A 591 -28.00 -20.55 -14.47
CA HIS A 591 -26.64 -20.72 -13.92
C HIS A 591 -25.47 -20.60 -14.92
N ILE A 592 -25.74 -20.27 -16.19
CA ILE A 592 -24.71 -19.96 -17.18
C ILE A 592 -24.52 -18.43 -17.20
N GLY A 593 -23.37 -17.96 -16.74
CA GLY A 593 -23.09 -16.53 -16.51
C GLY A 593 -24.00 -15.85 -15.47
N ALA A 594 -23.97 -14.51 -15.45
CA ALA A 594 -24.84 -13.65 -14.64
C ALA A 594 -25.79 -12.81 -15.53
N LEU A 595 -26.68 -12.03 -14.90
CA LEU A 595 -27.52 -11.05 -15.60
C LEU A 595 -26.69 -9.87 -16.10
N ASP A 596 -27.04 -9.29 -17.25
CA ASP A 596 -26.34 -8.14 -17.85
C ASP A 596 -26.56 -6.82 -17.08
N TRP A 597 -25.97 -6.66 -15.89
CA TRP A 597 -26.02 -5.41 -15.13
C TRP A 597 -24.71 -4.64 -15.31
N GLY A 598 -24.70 -3.32 -15.15
CA GLY A 598 -23.46 -2.54 -15.20
C GLY A 598 -22.70 -2.61 -13.87
N ILE A 599 -22.94 -1.62 -13.01
CA ILE A 599 -22.41 -1.57 -11.65
C ILE A 599 -23.44 -2.16 -10.67
N ARG A 600 -22.99 -3.07 -9.78
CA ARG A 600 -23.78 -3.60 -8.67
C ARG A 600 -23.16 -3.22 -7.33
N ASN A 601 -23.95 -2.53 -6.50
CA ASN A 601 -23.59 -2.14 -5.14
C ASN A 601 -24.52 -2.83 -4.12
N GLU A 602 -23.94 -3.60 -3.21
CA GLU A 602 -24.60 -4.20 -2.05
C GLU A 602 -24.02 -3.73 -0.70
N GLY A 603 -22.99 -2.87 -0.74
CA GLY A 603 -22.35 -2.26 0.42
C GLY A 603 -23.20 -1.13 1.02
N LEU A 604 -22.64 -0.46 2.04
CA LEU A 604 -23.24 0.71 2.69
C LEU A 604 -22.39 1.95 2.40
N LEU A 605 -23.05 3.11 2.21
CA LEU A 605 -22.42 4.42 2.00
C LEU A 605 -21.27 4.41 0.97
N THR A 606 -21.49 3.73 -0.16
CA THR A 606 -20.55 3.71 -1.30
C THR A 606 -20.63 5.03 -2.05
N THR A 607 -19.48 5.55 -2.48
CA THR A 607 -19.37 6.77 -3.29
C THR A 607 -19.15 6.38 -4.76
N LEU A 608 -19.90 6.97 -5.69
CA LEU A 608 -19.80 6.72 -7.13
C LEU A 608 -19.61 8.04 -7.89
N ILE A 609 -18.35 8.44 -8.13
CA ILE A 609 -18.00 9.69 -8.82
C ILE A 609 -17.50 9.41 -10.24
N ASP A 610 -17.98 10.18 -11.21
CA ASP A 610 -17.53 10.28 -12.62
C ASP A 610 -17.46 8.96 -13.40
N ASN A 611 -18.16 7.94 -12.92
CA ASN A 611 -18.31 6.66 -13.62
C ASN A 611 -19.25 6.81 -14.82
N ILE A 612 -18.93 6.14 -15.93
CA ILE A 612 -19.74 6.09 -17.14
C ILE A 612 -20.28 4.67 -17.34
N VAL A 613 -21.60 4.49 -17.43
CA VAL A 613 -22.23 3.20 -17.78
C VAL A 613 -22.99 3.35 -19.10
N ALA A 614 -22.33 2.99 -20.20
CA ALA A 614 -22.74 3.35 -21.55
C ALA A 614 -22.85 2.16 -22.50
N HIS A 615 -23.86 2.18 -23.37
CA HIS A 615 -24.01 1.26 -24.51
C HIS A 615 -23.93 -0.23 -24.12
N ALA A 616 -25.05 -0.79 -23.64
CA ALA A 616 -25.12 -2.23 -23.39
C ALA A 616 -25.04 -3.08 -24.67
N ASN A 617 -25.26 -2.46 -25.83
CA ASN A 617 -25.20 -3.07 -27.16
C ASN A 617 -24.58 -2.04 -28.14
N ASP A 618 -23.97 -2.50 -29.23
CA ASP A 618 -23.34 -1.63 -30.25
C ASP A 618 -24.39 -0.71 -30.93
N PRO A 619 -24.26 0.63 -30.84
CA PRO A 619 -25.17 1.56 -31.52
C PRO A 619 -25.11 1.55 -33.05
N ASP A 620 -24.02 1.05 -33.66
CA ASP A 620 -23.85 0.99 -35.12
C ASP A 620 -24.26 -0.37 -35.72
N ASP A 621 -24.16 -1.48 -34.98
CA ASP A 621 -24.68 -2.78 -35.42
C ASP A 621 -26.13 -3.00 -34.98
N ALA A 622 -27.06 -2.67 -35.87
CA ALA A 622 -28.49 -2.93 -35.68
C ALA A 622 -28.89 -4.43 -35.67
N SER A 623 -27.94 -5.36 -35.72
CA SER A 623 -28.12 -6.79 -35.43
C SER A 623 -27.66 -7.21 -34.03
N ASP A 624 -26.88 -6.38 -33.33
CA ASP A 624 -26.73 -6.50 -31.89
C ASP A 624 -28.06 -6.12 -31.21
N THR A 625 -28.59 -7.04 -30.42
CA THR A 625 -29.87 -6.89 -29.71
C THR A 625 -29.79 -7.24 -28.23
N VAL A 626 -28.56 -7.27 -27.68
CA VAL A 626 -28.29 -7.40 -26.24
C VAL A 626 -29.05 -6.32 -25.46
N LYS A 627 -29.50 -6.64 -24.24
CA LYS A 627 -30.31 -5.73 -23.41
C LYS A 627 -29.83 -5.77 -21.97
N GLY A 628 -28.88 -4.90 -21.66
CA GLY A 628 -28.52 -4.60 -20.28
C GLY A 628 -29.76 -4.39 -19.39
N GLY A 629 -29.78 -5.08 -18.26
CA GLY A 629 -30.86 -5.07 -17.27
C GLY A 629 -30.90 -3.77 -16.48
N SER A 630 -30.10 -3.67 -15.42
CA SER A 630 -29.88 -2.42 -14.68
C SER A 630 -28.45 -1.94 -14.90
N ALA A 631 -28.28 -0.71 -15.37
CA ALA A 631 -26.99 -0.04 -15.49
C ALA A 631 -26.29 0.10 -14.14
N LEU A 632 -27.11 0.39 -13.11
CA LEU A 632 -26.70 0.54 -11.74
C LEU A 632 -27.74 -0.17 -10.85
N HIS A 633 -27.29 -0.88 -9.82
CA HIS A 633 -28.15 -1.63 -8.90
C HIS A 633 -27.70 -1.42 -7.45
N HIS A 634 -28.59 -0.93 -6.59
CA HIS A 634 -28.32 -0.71 -5.16
C HIS A 634 -29.17 -1.66 -4.30
N GLY A 635 -28.60 -2.78 -3.86
CA GLY A 635 -29.29 -3.79 -3.04
C GLY A 635 -29.56 -3.36 -1.59
N LYS A 636 -29.26 -2.10 -1.24
CA LYS A 636 -29.56 -1.45 0.04
C LYS A 636 -30.44 -0.20 -0.09
N GLY A 637 -30.78 0.21 -1.33
CA GLY A 637 -31.47 1.48 -1.57
C GLY A 637 -30.64 2.69 -1.12
N GLU A 638 -31.30 3.69 -0.53
CA GLU A 638 -30.67 4.95 -0.06
C GLU A 638 -29.53 4.70 0.94
N ASP A 639 -29.64 3.70 1.84
CA ASP A 639 -28.58 3.35 2.80
C ASP A 639 -27.28 2.81 2.13
N GLY A 640 -27.34 2.46 0.85
CA GLY A 640 -26.21 1.91 0.08
C GLY A 640 -25.28 2.95 -0.54
N ILE A 641 -25.72 4.21 -0.62
CA ILE A 641 -25.06 5.29 -1.36
C ILE A 641 -24.65 6.38 -0.37
N PHE A 642 -23.49 6.99 -0.58
CA PHE A 642 -23.12 8.25 0.05
C PHE A 642 -23.26 9.42 -0.93
N ASP A 643 -22.66 9.26 -2.11
CA ASP A 643 -22.79 10.17 -3.26
C ASP A 643 -22.79 9.36 -4.56
N ASP A 644 -23.46 9.86 -5.60
CA ASP A 644 -23.58 9.20 -6.91
C ASP A 644 -23.93 10.21 -8.02
N ASN A 645 -22.98 10.48 -8.92
CA ASN A 645 -23.20 11.28 -10.13
C ASN A 645 -23.10 10.46 -11.43
N THR A 646 -23.03 9.12 -11.34
CA THR A 646 -22.78 8.18 -12.46
C THR A 646 -23.57 8.51 -13.72
N ILE A 647 -22.89 8.70 -14.85
CA ILE A 647 -23.51 9.01 -16.14
C ILE A 647 -23.96 7.71 -16.80
N ILE A 648 -25.27 7.56 -17.01
CA ILE A 648 -25.85 6.36 -17.63
C ILE A 648 -26.39 6.71 -19.02
N TRP A 649 -25.99 5.95 -20.04
CA TRP A 649 -26.49 6.15 -21.42
C TRP A 649 -26.73 4.84 -22.16
N ARG A 650 -27.99 4.58 -22.55
CA ARG A 650 -28.39 3.41 -23.36
C ARG A 650 -27.95 2.05 -22.81
N TRP A 651 -27.84 1.92 -21.48
CA TRP A 651 -27.82 0.60 -20.87
C TRP A 651 -29.27 0.11 -20.72
N GLY A 652 -29.68 -0.76 -21.65
CA GLY A 652 -31.07 -1.22 -21.76
C GLY A 652 -32.05 -0.10 -22.10
N LYS A 653 -32.77 0.39 -21.10
CA LYS A 653 -33.74 1.51 -21.22
C LYS A 653 -33.38 2.72 -20.34
N GLN A 654 -32.28 2.66 -19.61
CA GLN A 654 -31.91 3.67 -18.63
C GLN A 654 -31.06 4.76 -19.28
N SER A 655 -31.26 6.00 -18.82
CA SER A 655 -30.35 7.12 -19.03
C SER A 655 -30.52 8.08 -17.85
N LEU A 656 -29.41 8.59 -17.30
CA LEU A 656 -29.35 9.37 -16.06
C LEU A 656 -28.11 10.26 -16.11
N ASN A 657 -28.16 11.43 -15.47
CA ASN A 657 -27.05 12.39 -15.38
C ASN A 657 -26.46 12.74 -16.77
N ALA A 658 -27.34 12.83 -17.78
CA ALA A 658 -27.00 13.12 -19.17
C ALA A 658 -27.66 14.43 -19.67
N GLU A 659 -28.26 15.19 -18.75
CA GLU A 659 -28.99 16.43 -18.96
C GLU A 659 -28.08 17.57 -19.44
N GLY A 660 -28.06 17.80 -20.76
CA GLY A 660 -27.34 18.92 -21.39
C GLY A 660 -26.22 18.48 -22.34
N LEU A 661 -25.79 17.23 -22.24
CA LEU A 661 -24.87 16.58 -23.18
C LEU A 661 -25.52 16.44 -24.57
N ASP A 662 -24.75 16.43 -25.65
CA ASP A 662 -25.28 16.19 -27.01
C ASP A 662 -25.56 14.69 -27.21
N PRO A 663 -26.84 14.27 -27.37
CA PRO A 663 -27.16 12.87 -27.64
C PRO A 663 -26.53 12.35 -28.93
N THR A 664 -26.14 13.22 -29.86
CA THR A 664 -25.39 12.83 -31.06
C THR A 664 -23.99 12.36 -30.68
N GLN A 665 -23.23 13.19 -29.98
CA GLN A 665 -21.89 12.87 -29.46
C GLN A 665 -21.89 11.58 -28.65
N LEU A 666 -22.78 11.48 -27.64
CA LEU A 666 -22.91 10.27 -26.80
C LEU A 666 -23.08 8.99 -27.63
N ASN A 667 -23.98 8.98 -28.62
CA ASN A 667 -24.20 7.82 -29.50
C ASN A 667 -23.01 7.49 -30.42
N THR A 668 -22.02 8.37 -30.52
CA THR A 668 -20.84 8.22 -31.37
C THR A 668 -19.56 7.97 -30.61
N THR A 669 -19.59 8.07 -29.28
CA THR A 669 -18.51 7.64 -28.38
C THR A 669 -18.70 6.17 -28.05
N THR A 670 -18.12 5.28 -28.86
CA THR A 670 -18.24 3.83 -28.70
C THR A 670 -16.88 3.16 -28.87
N ILE A 671 -16.66 2.06 -28.15
CA ILE A 671 -15.38 1.36 -28.15
C ILE A 671 -15.05 0.78 -29.54
N GLN A 672 -16.06 0.37 -30.32
CA GLN A 672 -15.93 -0.09 -31.69
C GLN A 672 -15.44 1.01 -32.65
N ARG A 673 -15.81 2.28 -32.38
CA ARG A 673 -15.39 3.44 -33.17
C ARG A 673 -13.99 3.89 -32.82
N TYR A 674 -13.69 4.00 -31.53
CA TYR A 674 -12.33 4.22 -31.02
C TYR A 674 -11.35 3.21 -31.65
N THR A 675 -11.65 1.92 -31.52
CA THR A 675 -10.82 0.83 -32.07
C THR A 675 -10.70 0.91 -33.60
N ALA A 676 -11.76 1.34 -34.30
CA ALA A 676 -11.70 1.51 -35.75
C ALA A 676 -10.81 2.68 -36.16
N GLU A 677 -10.80 3.79 -35.41
CA GLU A 677 -9.92 4.93 -35.67
C GLU A 677 -8.45 4.59 -35.34
N LEU A 678 -8.20 4.05 -34.14
CA LEU A 678 -6.91 3.56 -33.65
C LEU A 678 -6.22 2.61 -34.65
N LEU A 679 -6.95 1.59 -35.12
CA LEU A 679 -6.41 0.58 -36.04
C LEU A 679 -6.52 0.98 -37.52
N GLY A 680 -6.95 2.21 -37.84
CA GLY A 680 -7.13 2.71 -39.21
C GLY A 680 -8.15 1.92 -40.04
N MET A 681 -9.08 1.23 -39.38
CA MET A 681 -10.13 0.42 -39.99
C MET A 681 -11.38 1.26 -40.32
N LYS A 682 -12.35 0.63 -41.00
CA LYS A 682 -13.66 1.25 -41.28
C LYS A 682 -14.70 0.93 -40.20
N THR A 683 -14.48 -0.16 -39.48
CA THR A 683 -15.29 -0.79 -38.43
C THR A 683 -14.36 -1.78 -37.75
N ALA A 684 -14.37 -1.86 -36.42
CA ALA A 684 -13.59 -2.82 -35.65
C ALA A 684 -14.48 -3.44 -34.55
N THR A 685 -14.02 -4.52 -33.96
CA THR A 685 -14.71 -5.28 -32.90
C THR A 685 -13.96 -5.21 -31.58
N ILE A 686 -14.61 -5.64 -30.51
CA ILE A 686 -13.98 -5.84 -29.19
C ILE A 686 -12.85 -6.89 -29.26
N GLY A 687 -12.93 -7.82 -30.22
CA GLY A 687 -11.83 -8.75 -30.53
C GLY A 687 -10.60 -8.05 -31.11
N ASP A 688 -10.78 -7.12 -32.06
CA ASP A 688 -9.67 -6.35 -32.65
C ASP A 688 -8.98 -5.46 -31.60
N LEU A 689 -9.73 -4.93 -30.62
CA LEU A 689 -9.15 -4.18 -29.49
C LEU A 689 -8.38 -5.09 -28.53
N SER A 690 -8.93 -6.25 -28.20
CA SER A 690 -8.24 -7.23 -27.34
C SER A 690 -6.92 -7.70 -27.97
N ASP A 691 -6.92 -8.03 -29.27
CA ASP A 691 -5.71 -8.42 -30.00
C ASP A 691 -4.66 -7.30 -30.02
N TYR A 692 -5.09 -6.02 -30.01
CA TYR A 692 -4.19 -4.86 -29.85
C TYR A 692 -3.65 -4.74 -28.42
N LEU A 693 -4.51 -4.66 -27.40
CA LEU A 693 -4.10 -4.47 -26.00
C LEU A 693 -3.23 -5.63 -25.50
N ARG A 694 -3.52 -6.88 -25.90
CA ARG A 694 -2.69 -8.06 -25.61
C ARG A 694 -1.30 -8.05 -26.26
N SER A 695 -1.02 -7.10 -27.14
CA SER A 695 0.29 -6.96 -27.82
C SER A 695 1.18 -5.87 -27.22
N LEU A 696 0.73 -5.21 -26.15
CA LEU A 696 1.44 -4.13 -25.46
C LEU A 696 2.10 -4.63 -24.16
N ASP A 697 3.12 -3.91 -23.72
CA ASP A 697 3.81 -4.07 -22.45
C ASP A 697 4.18 -2.70 -21.84
N GLY A 698 4.42 -2.66 -20.52
CA GLY A 698 4.83 -1.46 -19.77
C GLY A 698 4.03 -0.18 -20.09
N ASN A 699 4.74 0.93 -20.23
CA ASN A 699 4.15 2.25 -20.53
C ASN A 699 3.28 2.29 -21.80
N ASP A 700 3.55 1.47 -22.82
CA ASP A 700 2.72 1.43 -24.04
C ASP A 700 1.33 0.85 -23.73
N GLN A 701 1.24 -0.11 -22.79
CA GLN A 701 -0.02 -0.63 -22.26
C GLN A 701 -0.75 0.46 -21.46
N ASP A 702 -0.08 1.09 -20.49
CA ASP A 702 -0.69 2.07 -19.59
C ASP A 702 -1.20 3.31 -20.36
N ALA A 703 -0.43 3.82 -21.34
CA ALA A 703 -0.84 4.92 -22.21
C ALA A 703 -2.07 4.58 -23.08
N ALA A 704 -2.16 3.33 -23.57
CA ALA A 704 -3.32 2.87 -24.35
C ALA A 704 -4.58 2.70 -23.49
N ILE A 705 -4.45 2.49 -22.17
CA ILE A 705 -5.57 2.50 -21.23
C ILE A 705 -6.08 3.94 -21.05
N GLN A 706 -5.18 4.89 -20.74
CA GLN A 706 -5.56 6.29 -20.54
C GLN A 706 -6.23 6.90 -21.79
N ASP A 707 -5.73 6.66 -23.01
CA ASP A 707 -6.35 7.18 -24.26
C ASP A 707 -7.80 6.68 -24.44
N ILE A 708 -8.13 5.45 -24.00
CA ILE A 708 -9.52 4.96 -23.98
C ILE A 708 -10.35 5.70 -22.93
N LEU A 709 -9.82 5.91 -21.73
CA LEU A 709 -10.54 6.60 -20.65
C LEU A 709 -10.87 8.04 -21.07
N SER A 710 -9.87 8.78 -21.58
CA SER A 710 -10.01 10.15 -22.09
C SER A 710 -10.98 10.25 -23.27
N TYR A 711 -10.94 9.32 -24.22
CA TYR A 711 -11.91 9.25 -25.32
C TYR A 711 -13.36 9.16 -24.81
N PHE A 712 -13.61 8.38 -23.76
CA PHE A 712 -14.93 8.28 -23.15
C PHE A 712 -15.29 9.51 -22.31
N ARG A 713 -14.41 10.02 -21.45
CA ARG A 713 -14.64 11.24 -20.64
C ARG A 713 -15.00 12.44 -21.50
N ALA A 714 -14.14 12.78 -22.47
CA ALA A 714 -14.37 13.87 -23.41
C ALA A 714 -15.60 13.62 -24.31
N GLY A 715 -15.92 12.36 -24.61
CA GLY A 715 -17.14 11.96 -25.31
C GLY A 715 -18.42 12.15 -24.50
N PHE A 716 -18.34 12.02 -23.18
CA PHE A 716 -19.45 12.13 -22.22
C PHE A 716 -19.50 13.48 -21.49
N GLY A 717 -18.61 14.42 -21.81
CA GLY A 717 -18.61 15.77 -21.26
C GLY A 717 -18.11 15.86 -19.81
N ILE A 718 -17.38 14.84 -19.34
CA ILE A 718 -16.54 14.95 -18.14
C ILE A 718 -15.32 15.78 -18.55
N GLU A 719 -15.05 16.87 -17.82
CA GLU A 719 -13.93 17.76 -18.11
C GLU A 719 -12.64 17.15 -17.55
N GLU A 720 -11.67 16.87 -18.43
CA GLU A 720 -10.35 16.43 -17.98
C GLU A 720 -9.56 17.65 -17.52
N ASN A 721 -9.57 17.89 -16.20
CA ASN A 721 -8.84 18.96 -15.51
C ASN A 721 -7.30 18.75 -15.54
N SER A 722 -6.77 18.11 -16.57
CA SER A 722 -5.32 17.91 -16.77
C SER A 722 -4.64 19.27 -16.91
N ARG A 723 -3.84 19.65 -15.90
CA ARG A 723 -2.96 20.82 -15.98
C ARG A 723 -1.92 20.63 -17.08
N VAL A 724 -1.39 21.74 -17.56
CA VAL A 724 -0.31 21.79 -18.57
C VAL A 724 0.86 22.70 -18.15
N ASP A 725 0.72 23.32 -16.97
CA ASP A 725 1.69 24.19 -16.31
C ASP A 725 1.78 23.72 -14.85
N ALA A 726 2.99 23.69 -14.28
CA ALA A 726 3.24 23.26 -12.91
C ALA A 726 2.55 24.17 -11.88
N ALA A 727 2.12 23.61 -10.76
CA ALA A 727 1.37 24.31 -9.72
C ALA A 727 1.77 23.88 -8.30
N THR A 728 1.34 24.66 -7.30
CA THR A 728 1.26 24.19 -5.91
C THR A 728 -0.13 23.63 -5.68
N LEU A 729 -0.24 22.33 -5.40
CA LEU A 729 -1.51 21.65 -5.12
C LEU A 729 -1.74 21.61 -3.61
N ARG A 730 -2.95 21.93 -3.17
CA ARG A 730 -3.33 21.96 -1.75
C ARG A 730 -4.09 20.68 -1.39
N PHE A 731 -3.68 20.03 -0.31
CA PHE A 731 -4.43 18.92 0.26
C PHE A 731 -5.69 19.44 0.99
N VAL A 732 -6.85 18.92 0.59
CA VAL A 732 -8.19 19.31 1.05
C VAL A 732 -9.02 18.03 1.26
N PRO A 733 -9.20 17.52 2.49
CA PRO A 733 -9.88 16.25 2.72
C PRO A 733 -11.37 16.28 2.32
N ASP A 734 -11.79 15.36 1.44
CA ASP A 734 -13.18 15.30 0.95
C ASP A 734 -14.02 14.24 1.70
N ALA A 735 -15.25 14.59 2.08
CA ALA A 735 -16.21 13.71 2.76
C ALA A 735 -16.74 12.55 1.87
N ARG A 736 -16.66 12.71 0.53
CA ARG A 736 -16.93 11.68 -0.48
C ARG A 736 -15.89 10.55 -0.42
N GLY A 737 -14.66 10.86 -0.02
CA GLY A 737 -13.53 9.94 0.07
C GLY A 737 -13.04 9.68 1.50
N ASP A 738 -11.78 9.27 1.59
CA ASP A 738 -11.09 8.90 2.83
C ASP A 738 -10.44 10.07 3.58
N GLY A 739 -10.06 11.15 2.90
CA GLY A 739 -9.44 12.33 3.52
C GLY A 739 -8.00 12.18 4.02
N LEU A 740 -7.27 11.12 3.67
CA LEU A 740 -5.87 10.88 4.04
C LEU A 740 -4.96 10.55 2.85
N ARG A 741 -5.45 9.87 1.83
CA ARG A 741 -4.62 9.30 0.76
C ARG A 741 -4.10 10.35 -0.20
N TRP A 742 -2.79 10.33 -0.46
CA TRP A 742 -2.16 11.09 -1.54
C TRP A 742 -2.68 10.66 -2.91
N ASP A 743 -2.86 9.36 -3.12
CA ASP A 743 -3.27 8.76 -4.39
C ASP A 743 -4.80 8.76 -4.63
N ASN A 744 -5.53 9.64 -3.95
CA ASN A 744 -6.93 9.93 -4.19
C ASN A 744 -7.09 11.39 -4.66
N ARG A 745 -7.41 11.58 -5.94
CA ARG A 745 -7.56 12.91 -6.57
C ARG A 745 -8.64 13.80 -5.94
N LEU A 746 -9.61 13.21 -5.22
CA LEU A 746 -10.63 13.97 -4.49
C LEU A 746 -10.06 14.74 -3.29
N ASN A 747 -8.86 14.39 -2.80
CA ASN A 747 -8.21 15.08 -1.68
C ASN A 747 -7.35 16.29 -2.12
N TRP A 748 -7.41 16.72 -3.39
CA TRP A 748 -6.60 17.80 -3.96
C TRP A 748 -7.44 18.89 -4.59
N ASP A 749 -7.10 20.17 -4.36
CA ASP A 749 -7.89 21.32 -4.81
C ASP A 749 -7.92 21.55 -6.34
N THR A 750 -7.06 20.85 -7.08
CA THR A 750 -6.98 20.84 -8.54
C THR A 750 -7.71 19.65 -9.20
N GLU A 751 -8.21 18.69 -8.41
CA GLU A 751 -8.82 17.42 -8.86
C GLU A 751 -7.88 16.50 -9.69
N ASP A 752 -6.57 16.78 -9.71
CA ASP A 752 -5.51 15.92 -10.25
C ASP A 752 -4.49 15.51 -9.15
N LEU A 753 -3.50 14.68 -9.49
CA LEU A 753 -2.49 14.20 -8.54
C LEU A 753 -1.19 15.02 -8.66
N PRO A 754 -0.50 15.35 -7.54
CA PRO A 754 0.77 16.08 -7.59
C PRO A 754 1.89 15.30 -8.26
N GLY A 755 2.75 16.01 -9.02
CA GLY A 755 3.85 15.41 -9.77
C GLY A 755 3.41 14.75 -11.08
N THR A 756 2.17 14.99 -11.51
CA THR A 756 1.75 14.75 -12.90
C THR A 756 2.36 15.75 -13.88
N ILE A 757 2.91 16.87 -13.38
CA ILE A 757 3.64 17.88 -14.17
C ILE A 757 4.99 18.19 -13.49
N ASP A 758 6.08 18.13 -14.26
CA ASP A 758 7.44 18.47 -13.82
C ASP A 758 7.49 19.84 -13.10
N GLY A 759 7.97 19.86 -11.85
CA GLY A 759 8.09 21.07 -11.03
C GLY A 759 6.84 21.42 -10.20
N ASP A 760 5.87 20.52 -10.11
CA ASP A 760 4.78 20.63 -9.14
C ASP A 760 5.29 20.76 -7.69
N SER A 761 4.49 21.37 -6.83
CA SER A 761 4.74 21.49 -5.38
C SER A 761 3.48 21.14 -4.60
N VAL A 762 3.62 20.88 -3.31
CA VAL A 762 2.49 20.48 -2.44
C VAL A 762 2.40 21.33 -1.18
N ASP A 763 1.17 21.66 -0.78
CA ASP A 763 0.82 22.20 0.53
C ASP A 763 -0.10 21.19 1.24
N LEU A 764 0.42 20.52 2.28
CA LEU A 764 -0.32 19.55 3.09
C LEU A 764 -1.30 20.23 4.05
N GLY A 765 -1.13 21.53 4.33
CA GLY A 765 -2.14 22.32 5.04
C GLY A 765 -2.42 21.98 6.50
N GLY A 766 -1.49 21.32 7.19
CA GLY A 766 -1.71 20.77 8.53
C GLY A 766 -2.47 19.44 8.56
N ASN A 767 -2.73 18.83 7.39
CA ASN A 767 -3.39 17.52 7.31
C ASN A 767 -2.43 16.36 7.65
N GLU A 768 -3.03 15.20 7.89
CA GLU A 768 -2.32 13.93 8.01
C GLU A 768 -2.49 13.20 6.68
N VAL A 769 -1.38 12.91 5.98
CA VAL A 769 -1.41 12.42 4.59
C VAL A 769 -0.62 11.11 4.46
N ASN A 770 -1.26 10.09 3.92
CA ASN A 770 -0.66 8.79 3.61
C ASN A 770 -0.14 8.81 2.17
N TYR A 771 1.18 8.76 2.01
CA TYR A 771 1.84 8.72 0.70
C TYR A 771 1.94 7.28 0.15
N GLY A 772 1.65 7.16 -1.14
CA GLY A 772 1.92 5.98 -1.95
C GLY A 772 1.96 6.35 -3.42
N GLY A 773 3.09 6.15 -4.09
CA GLY A 773 3.28 6.54 -5.50
C GLY A 773 4.75 6.65 -5.92
N MET A 774 4.97 7.18 -7.12
CA MET A 774 6.30 7.56 -7.64
C MET A 774 6.19 9.03 -8.05
N VAL A 775 6.73 9.95 -7.25
CA VAL A 775 6.46 11.38 -7.38
C VAL A 775 7.74 12.16 -7.15
N GLU A 776 8.07 13.08 -8.04
CA GLU A 776 9.11 14.09 -7.83
C GLU A 776 8.45 15.48 -7.81
N LEU A 777 8.81 16.29 -6.81
CA LEU A 777 8.29 17.64 -6.60
C LEU A 777 9.44 18.65 -6.53
N GLU A 778 9.12 19.91 -6.79
CA GLU A 778 9.98 21.03 -6.44
C GLU A 778 9.95 21.25 -4.91
N ASN A 779 8.79 21.55 -4.32
CA ASN A 779 8.68 21.91 -2.89
C ASN A 779 7.54 21.18 -2.15
N VAL A 780 7.67 21.04 -0.82
CA VAL A 780 6.57 20.59 0.08
C VAL A 780 6.48 21.47 1.32
N VAL A 781 5.28 22.01 1.56
CA VAL A 781 4.91 22.77 2.75
C VAL A 781 3.99 21.91 3.63
N PHE A 782 4.36 21.68 4.88
CA PHE A 782 3.55 20.85 5.80
C PHE A 782 2.39 21.62 6.44
N GLY A 783 2.58 22.91 6.72
CA GLY A 783 1.67 23.71 7.56
C GLY A 783 1.73 23.31 9.04
N ASP A 784 0.93 24.00 9.87
CA ASP A 784 0.93 23.80 11.33
C ASP A 784 0.48 22.38 11.72
N GLY A 785 1.41 21.57 12.23
CA GLY A 785 1.14 20.22 12.74
C GLY A 785 0.91 19.17 11.66
N GLY A 786 1.23 19.46 10.40
CA GLY A 786 1.05 18.56 9.26
C GLY A 786 1.89 17.29 9.38
N LYS A 787 1.42 16.21 8.76
CA LYS A 787 2.07 14.89 8.81
C LYS A 787 2.09 14.21 7.46
N LEU A 788 3.20 13.55 7.14
CA LEU A 788 3.37 12.75 5.93
C LEU A 788 3.89 11.35 6.29
N SER A 789 3.11 10.33 5.97
CA SER A 789 3.40 8.93 6.30
C SER A 789 3.68 8.18 4.99
N VAL A 790 4.93 7.77 4.78
CA VAL A 790 5.47 7.25 3.52
C VAL A 790 5.66 5.74 3.63
N HIS A 791 4.78 4.96 2.99
CA HIS A 791 4.71 3.49 3.19
C HIS A 791 5.09 2.65 1.96
N HIS A 792 5.06 3.21 0.76
CA HIS A 792 5.47 2.52 -0.46
C HIS A 792 5.82 3.48 -1.60
N GLY A 793 6.68 3.03 -2.50
CA GLY A 793 7.20 3.83 -3.61
C GLY A 793 8.19 4.92 -3.18
N LYS A 794 8.35 5.96 -4.00
CA LYS A 794 9.39 6.99 -3.82
C LYS A 794 8.85 8.39 -4.04
N LEU A 795 9.00 9.23 -3.01
CA LEU A 795 8.85 10.68 -3.07
C LEU A 795 10.25 11.35 -3.12
N THR A 796 10.47 12.23 -4.10
CA THR A 796 11.66 13.09 -4.21
C THR A 796 11.27 14.56 -4.07
N ILE A 797 11.91 15.31 -3.18
CA ILE A 797 11.77 16.77 -3.03
C ILE A 797 13.06 17.42 -3.51
N ASN A 798 12.99 18.20 -4.59
CA ASN A 798 14.17 18.75 -5.28
C ASN A 798 14.59 20.16 -4.82
N ASN A 799 13.84 20.79 -3.90
CA ASN A 799 14.04 22.15 -3.42
C ASN A 799 13.46 22.33 -2.00
N GLU A 800 12.53 23.27 -1.75
CA GLU A 800 12.14 23.67 -0.39
C GLU A 800 11.27 22.62 0.34
N LEU A 801 11.71 22.22 1.53
CA LEU A 801 10.94 21.47 2.52
C LEU A 801 10.71 22.37 3.74
N SER A 802 9.47 22.77 4.01
CA SER A 802 9.14 23.71 5.10
C SER A 802 7.92 23.31 5.93
N VAL A 803 7.88 23.75 7.19
CA VAL A 803 6.89 23.35 8.20
C VAL A 803 6.17 24.55 8.82
N GLY A 804 5.11 24.32 9.59
CA GLY A 804 4.46 25.37 10.38
C GLY A 804 5.08 25.57 11.76
N GLN A 805 4.66 26.62 12.46
CA GLN A 805 5.01 26.88 13.87
C GLN A 805 4.44 25.81 14.83
N GLY A 806 3.45 25.04 14.37
CA GLY A 806 3.00 23.80 15.01
C GLY A 806 3.95 22.60 14.87
N GLY A 807 5.03 22.76 14.10
CA GLY A 807 5.94 21.71 13.65
C GLY A 807 5.38 20.88 12.48
N GLY A 808 6.22 20.02 11.91
CA GLY A 808 5.83 18.99 10.93
C GLY A 808 6.23 17.60 11.41
N LYS A 809 5.64 16.53 10.84
CA LYS A 809 6.04 15.14 11.15
C LYS A 809 6.17 14.29 9.89
N ILE A 810 7.29 13.57 9.77
CA ILE A 810 7.48 12.54 8.74
C ILE A 810 7.63 11.17 9.41
N HIS A 811 6.98 10.15 8.83
CA HIS A 811 7.11 8.74 9.22
C HIS A 811 7.37 7.91 7.97
N ILE A 812 8.42 7.08 7.98
CA ILE A 812 8.80 6.18 6.89
C ILE A 812 8.84 4.75 7.41
N ASP A 813 7.95 3.93 6.86
CA ASP A 813 7.73 2.53 7.19
C ASP A 813 7.67 1.73 5.87
N ARG A 814 7.75 0.40 5.96
CA ARG A 814 7.54 -0.53 4.84
C ARG A 814 8.42 -0.11 3.65
N ALA A 815 7.89 -0.13 2.42
CA ALA A 815 8.66 0.15 1.21
C ALA A 815 8.78 1.64 0.87
N GLY A 816 8.45 2.53 1.81
CA GLY A 816 8.47 3.97 1.57
C GLY A 816 9.89 4.51 1.37
N GLN A 817 10.05 5.42 0.42
CA GLN A 817 11.28 6.20 0.27
C GLN A 817 10.99 7.70 0.23
N PHE A 818 11.69 8.47 1.05
CA PHE A 818 11.67 9.93 1.05
C PHE A 818 13.08 10.46 0.76
N TRP A 819 13.21 11.20 -0.32
CA TRP A 819 14.46 11.83 -0.75
C TRP A 819 14.27 13.35 -0.72
N THR A 820 15.22 14.12 -0.17
CA THR A 820 15.11 15.59 -0.05
C THR A 820 16.44 16.28 -0.30
N ASP A 821 16.45 17.43 -0.99
CA ASP A 821 17.65 18.25 -1.22
C ASP A 821 18.03 19.13 0.00
N GLY A 822 17.98 18.52 1.19
CA GLY A 822 18.21 19.19 2.46
C GLY A 822 16.94 19.63 3.19
N TYR A 823 17.15 20.53 4.15
CA TYR A 823 16.15 21.15 5.04
C TYR A 823 16.83 22.31 5.79
N ASP A 824 16.33 23.55 5.70
CA ASP A 824 16.91 24.73 6.37
C ASP A 824 15.89 25.56 7.19
N ASP A 825 14.72 24.98 7.47
CA ASP A 825 13.66 25.64 8.28
C ASP A 825 13.99 25.64 9.78
N THR A 826 13.57 26.71 10.45
CA THR A 826 13.82 26.96 11.88
C THR A 826 12.66 26.54 12.79
N ASP A 827 11.47 26.31 12.24
CA ASP A 827 10.40 25.59 12.94
C ASP A 827 10.70 24.06 12.93
N HIS A 828 10.09 23.28 13.82
CA HIS A 828 10.59 21.94 14.19
C HIS A 828 9.98 20.78 13.37
N LEU A 829 10.82 19.86 12.89
CA LEU A 829 10.44 18.65 12.17
C LEU A 829 10.73 17.37 12.99
N ASP A 830 9.68 16.64 13.39
CA ASP A 830 9.85 15.26 13.88
C ASP A 830 10.01 14.29 12.69
N PHE A 831 10.95 13.36 12.78
CA PHE A 831 11.26 12.43 11.69
C PHE A 831 11.47 11.00 12.21
N ASN A 832 10.74 10.02 11.67
CA ASN A 832 10.77 8.64 12.15
C ASN A 832 11.03 7.65 11.01
N VAL A 833 12.00 6.74 11.18
CA VAL A 833 12.29 5.66 10.23
C VAL A 833 12.19 4.31 10.95
N ASP A 834 11.17 3.52 10.62
CA ASP A 834 10.98 2.13 11.07
C ASP A 834 10.89 1.11 9.90
N GLY A 835 11.00 1.60 8.66
CA GLY A 835 11.27 0.80 7.46
C GLY A 835 11.79 1.66 6.31
N GLY A 836 12.05 1.06 5.16
CA GLY A 836 12.22 1.82 3.92
C GLY A 836 13.50 2.65 3.87
N ARG A 837 13.40 3.89 3.37
CA ARG A 837 14.55 4.79 3.16
C ARG A 837 14.22 6.27 3.40
N PHE A 838 15.03 6.92 4.24
CA PHE A 838 15.34 8.35 4.14
C PHE A 838 16.65 8.55 3.37
N ALA A 839 16.72 9.60 2.53
CA ALA A 839 17.96 10.09 1.93
C ALA A 839 17.98 11.62 1.82
N ASN A 840 19.05 12.23 2.32
CA ASN A 840 19.36 13.65 2.11
C ASN A 840 20.42 13.82 1.00
N THR A 841 20.10 14.63 -0.01
CA THR A 841 20.99 14.95 -1.14
C THR A 841 21.62 16.35 -1.06
N GLY A 842 21.17 17.20 -0.13
CA GLY A 842 21.59 18.60 -0.02
C GLY A 842 22.13 18.96 1.35
N LEU A 843 21.81 20.18 1.83
CA LEU A 843 22.21 20.67 3.15
C LEU A 843 21.04 20.54 4.12
N PHE A 844 21.20 19.69 5.14
CA PHE A 844 20.24 19.53 6.23
C PHE A 844 20.78 20.29 7.45
N ASP A 845 20.30 21.52 7.67
CA ASP A 845 20.77 22.53 8.65
C ASP A 845 19.57 23.28 9.27
N GLY A 846 18.45 22.56 9.42
CA GLY A 846 17.21 23.02 10.07
C GLY A 846 17.02 22.44 11.47
N ASN A 847 15.84 22.66 12.06
CA ASN A 847 15.49 22.26 13.43
C ASN A 847 14.71 20.91 13.48
N PHE A 848 15.25 19.85 14.10
CA PHE A 848 14.67 18.50 14.01
C PHE A 848 14.96 17.51 15.15
N ASP A 849 14.04 16.55 15.32
CA ASP A 849 14.20 15.31 16.09
C ASP A 849 14.08 14.10 15.14
N LEU A 850 15.15 13.34 14.90
CA LEU A 850 15.15 12.13 14.06
C LEU A 850 15.34 10.85 14.91
N GLU A 851 14.42 9.89 14.81
CA GLU A 851 14.59 8.54 15.35
C GLU A 851 14.58 7.46 14.24
N ALA A 852 15.66 6.67 14.17
CA ALA A 852 15.84 5.55 13.26
C ALA A 852 15.88 4.23 14.03
N THR A 853 14.89 3.36 13.81
CA THR A 853 14.71 2.08 14.53
C THR A 853 14.88 0.84 13.63
N SER A 854 14.78 1.05 12.32
CA SER A 854 14.86 0.03 11.26
C SER A 854 15.06 0.76 9.92
N GLY A 855 15.02 0.06 8.78
CA GLY A 855 15.14 0.65 7.45
C GLY A 855 16.52 1.28 7.16
N GLN A 856 16.54 2.28 6.30
CA GLN A 856 17.74 2.98 5.84
C GLN A 856 17.62 4.49 6.09
N THR A 857 18.65 5.10 6.67
CA THR A 857 18.73 6.54 6.96
C THR A 857 20.06 7.07 6.40
N ILE A 858 20.02 7.51 5.14
CA ILE A 858 21.20 8.07 4.45
C ILE A 858 21.26 9.57 4.79
N LEU A 859 22.08 9.91 5.77
CA LEU A 859 22.26 11.27 6.30
C LEU A 859 22.85 12.21 5.24
N ALA A 860 23.74 11.71 4.38
CA ALA A 860 24.30 12.47 3.27
C ALA A 860 24.74 11.56 2.11
N THR A 861 24.42 11.96 0.89
CA THR A 861 24.94 11.40 -0.38
C THR A 861 26.04 12.29 -0.99
N ASP A 862 26.36 12.11 -2.28
CA ASP A 862 27.41 12.87 -3.00
C ASP A 862 27.27 14.41 -2.90
N GLY A 863 28.13 15.03 -2.09
CA GLY A 863 28.17 16.49 -1.91
C GLY A 863 27.18 17.03 -0.88
N ALA A 864 26.37 16.16 -0.26
CA ALA A 864 25.42 16.51 0.78
C ALA A 864 26.11 16.72 2.14
N THR A 865 25.43 17.39 3.06
CA THR A 865 25.88 17.55 4.45
C THR A 865 24.68 17.52 5.38
N PHE A 866 24.82 16.78 6.48
CA PHE A 866 23.84 16.70 7.57
C PHE A 866 24.44 17.39 8.80
N VAL A 867 23.81 18.44 9.29
CA VAL A 867 24.21 19.16 10.50
C VAL A 867 23.28 18.73 11.63
N LEU A 868 23.86 18.34 12.76
CA LEU A 868 23.16 18.08 14.01
C LEU A 868 23.46 19.25 14.94
N GLY A 869 22.59 20.26 14.91
CA GLY A 869 22.79 21.59 15.48
C GLY A 869 22.38 21.74 16.96
N ASN A 870 22.46 22.96 17.48
CA ASN A 870 22.09 23.25 18.87
C ASN A 870 20.59 23.01 19.11
N GLY A 871 20.29 21.92 19.83
CA GLY A 871 18.95 21.51 20.22
C GLY A 871 18.38 20.35 19.41
N ASP A 872 19.05 19.97 18.32
CA ASP A 872 18.62 18.89 17.43
C ASP A 872 19.02 17.51 17.95
N ARG A 873 18.26 16.50 17.54
CA ARG A 873 18.40 15.13 18.06
C ARG A 873 18.47 14.09 16.96
N LEU A 874 19.44 13.19 17.05
CA LEU A 874 19.54 11.99 16.22
C LEU A 874 19.59 10.76 17.14
N ALA A 875 18.60 9.89 17.05
CA ALA A 875 18.50 8.65 17.83
C ALA A 875 18.55 7.42 16.92
N VAL A 876 19.48 6.50 17.20
CA VAL A 876 19.61 5.21 16.52
C VAL A 876 19.28 4.08 17.48
N THR A 877 18.32 3.24 17.11
CA THR A 877 17.75 2.20 17.97
C THR A 877 17.98 0.80 17.38
N GLY A 878 18.70 -0.05 18.12
CA GLY A 878 18.88 -1.47 17.82
C GLY A 878 19.83 -1.80 16.67
N THR A 879 19.63 -2.95 16.03
CA THR A 879 20.53 -3.54 15.03
C THR A 879 20.06 -3.43 13.59
N GLU A 880 18.77 -3.15 13.38
CA GLU A 880 18.14 -3.19 12.05
C GLU A 880 18.31 -1.86 11.29
N ALA A 881 18.35 -0.73 11.99
CA ALA A 881 18.54 0.59 11.40
C ALA A 881 19.91 0.72 10.71
N LYS A 882 19.93 0.88 9.38
CA LYS A 882 21.14 1.24 8.63
C LYS A 882 21.24 2.77 8.57
N VAL A 883 22.09 3.38 9.41
CA VAL A 883 22.25 4.84 9.50
C VAL A 883 23.65 5.25 9.05
N GLY A 884 23.78 6.35 8.30
CA GLY A 884 25.06 6.90 7.86
C GLY A 884 25.05 7.31 6.40
N PHE A 885 25.95 6.76 5.59
CA PHE A 885 26.28 7.29 4.27
C PHE A 885 26.20 6.24 3.16
N ASP A 886 25.73 6.66 1.97
CA ASP A 886 25.85 5.92 0.70
C ASP A 886 25.78 6.92 -0.47
N GLY A 887 26.37 6.58 -1.62
CA GLY A 887 26.50 7.50 -2.75
C GLY A 887 27.35 6.96 -3.90
N GLY A 888 27.73 7.86 -4.81
CA GLY A 888 28.70 7.64 -5.88
C GLY A 888 30.14 7.92 -5.43
N ASP A 889 30.96 8.48 -6.32
CA ASP A 889 32.38 8.80 -6.07
C ASP A 889 32.56 10.23 -5.49
N GLY A 890 31.58 10.73 -4.72
CA GLY A 890 31.57 12.07 -4.14
C GLY A 890 32.16 12.14 -2.72
N SER A 891 31.66 13.10 -1.94
CA SER A 891 31.98 13.24 -0.51
C SER A 891 30.72 13.57 0.29
N ALA A 892 30.47 12.86 1.37
CA ALA A 892 29.32 13.04 2.25
C ALA A 892 29.79 13.44 3.66
N ARG A 893 29.00 14.23 4.39
CA ARG A 893 29.41 14.70 5.72
C ARG A 893 28.28 14.71 6.75
N LEU A 894 28.62 14.33 7.97
CA LEU A 894 27.87 14.63 9.20
C LEU A 894 28.68 15.64 10.04
N GLU A 895 28.07 16.76 10.40
CA GLU A 895 28.64 17.73 11.35
C GLU A 895 27.80 17.72 12.63
N ILE A 896 28.45 17.71 13.81
CA ILE A 896 27.79 17.68 15.13
C ILE A 896 28.24 18.90 15.92
N GLU A 897 27.33 19.84 16.18
CA GLU A 897 27.63 21.09 16.89
C GLU A 897 27.46 21.00 18.42
N SER A 898 27.99 21.99 19.12
CA SER A 898 27.77 22.17 20.56
C SER A 898 26.30 22.48 20.88
N GLY A 899 25.68 21.60 21.67
CA GLY A 899 24.27 21.69 22.07
C GLY A 899 23.35 20.63 21.44
N ALA A 900 23.86 19.80 20.53
CA ALA A 900 23.13 18.71 19.90
C ALA A 900 23.10 17.41 20.75
N GLU A 901 22.19 16.48 20.46
CA GLU A 901 22.11 15.16 21.10
C GLU A 901 22.17 13.99 20.10
N LEU A 902 23.25 13.20 20.14
CA LEU A 902 23.35 11.93 19.42
C LEU A 902 23.11 10.77 20.39
N THR A 903 22.03 10.01 20.18
CA THR A 903 21.61 8.89 21.04
C THR A 903 21.75 7.53 20.37
N PHE A 904 22.26 6.54 21.10
CA PHE A 904 22.24 5.12 20.73
C PHE A 904 21.46 4.29 21.75
N HIS A 905 20.28 3.79 21.38
CA HIS A 905 19.48 2.85 22.19
C HIS A 905 19.80 1.40 21.78
N THR A 906 20.48 0.66 22.64
CA THR A 906 20.83 -0.74 22.34
C THR A 906 19.62 -1.68 22.23
N ALA A 907 19.72 -2.69 21.38
CA ALA A 907 18.90 -3.91 21.43
C ALA A 907 19.51 -4.96 22.37
N LYS A 908 18.92 -6.16 22.41
CA LYS A 908 19.31 -7.24 23.33
C LYS A 908 20.70 -7.81 23.07
N ASP A 909 21.14 -7.64 21.83
CA ASP A 909 22.26 -8.26 21.13
C ASP A 909 23.35 -7.23 20.76
N GLY A 910 22.99 -5.96 20.54
CA GLY A 910 23.95 -4.90 20.21
C GLY A 910 23.28 -3.60 19.76
N ILE A 911 24.00 -2.83 18.95
CA ILE A 911 23.58 -1.61 18.25
C ILE A 911 24.26 -1.62 16.88
N ARG A 912 23.62 -1.05 15.85
CA ARG A 912 24.30 -0.68 14.60
C ARG A 912 24.68 0.80 14.67
N GLY A 913 25.98 1.08 14.62
CA GLY A 913 26.51 2.45 14.61
C GLY A 913 26.25 3.18 13.28
N ILE A 914 26.54 4.48 13.28
CA ILE A 914 26.53 5.30 12.06
C ILE A 914 27.79 4.97 11.25
N SER A 915 27.61 4.54 9.99
CA SER A 915 28.71 4.18 9.11
C SER A 915 28.33 4.25 7.63
N GLU A 916 29.31 4.13 6.73
CA GLU A 916 29.01 3.79 5.33
C GLU A 916 28.28 2.44 5.26
N PHE A 917 27.26 2.35 4.40
CA PHE A 917 26.57 1.10 4.10
C PHE A 917 26.02 1.10 2.68
N ARG A 918 25.85 -0.10 2.10
CA ARG A 918 25.19 -0.24 0.80
C ARG A 918 23.68 -0.23 0.97
N SER A 919 23.06 0.85 0.49
CA SER A 919 21.60 1.03 0.44
C SER A 919 20.97 0.13 -0.62
N GLY A 920 21.65 -0.02 -1.76
CA GLY A 920 21.15 -0.64 -2.98
C GLY A 920 20.80 0.35 -4.11
N ALA A 921 20.76 1.66 -3.82
CA ALA A 921 20.32 2.70 -4.75
C ALA A 921 21.41 3.20 -5.72
N PHE A 922 22.70 3.04 -5.39
CA PHE A 922 23.84 3.57 -6.14
C PHE A 922 24.63 2.47 -6.89
N GLU A 923 25.52 2.85 -7.80
CA GLU A 923 26.25 1.89 -8.64
C GLU A 923 27.18 0.97 -7.83
N ASP A 924 27.20 -0.31 -8.20
CA ASP A 924 27.85 -1.40 -7.47
C ASP A 924 29.39 -1.30 -7.50
N GLY A 925 29.95 -0.55 -6.54
CA GLY A 925 31.39 -0.31 -6.44
C GLY A 925 31.83 1.16 -6.47
N SER A 926 30.91 2.10 -6.24
CA SER A 926 31.23 3.49 -5.89
C SER A 926 32.19 3.58 -4.70
N GLN A 927 32.91 4.70 -4.62
CA GLN A 927 33.78 5.06 -3.49
C GLN A 927 33.47 6.47 -2.98
N LEU A 928 32.43 6.57 -2.16
CA LEU A 928 32.09 7.77 -1.40
C LEU A 928 33.21 8.07 -0.40
N ALA A 929 33.56 9.34 -0.22
CA ALA A 929 34.41 9.79 0.89
C ALA A 929 33.53 10.35 2.01
N SER A 930 33.21 9.53 3.02
CA SER A 930 32.46 9.99 4.20
C SER A 930 33.33 10.76 5.19
N ALA A 931 32.74 11.75 5.87
CA ALA A 931 33.37 12.46 6.98
C ALA A 931 32.40 12.68 8.14
N ILE A 932 32.89 12.61 9.38
CA ILE A 932 32.16 12.96 10.60
C ILE A 932 32.98 13.98 11.39
N ASP A 933 32.44 15.19 11.58
CA ASP A 933 33.09 16.28 12.31
C ASP A 933 32.30 16.63 13.58
N ILE A 934 32.99 16.75 14.72
CA ILE A 934 32.36 16.85 16.05
C ILE A 934 32.88 18.10 16.78
N ASP A 935 32.29 19.27 16.54
CA ASP A 935 32.67 20.52 17.24
C ASP A 935 31.96 20.68 18.61
N GLY A 936 31.20 19.67 19.04
CA GLY A 936 30.71 19.56 20.42
C GLY A 936 29.60 18.52 20.60
N GLY A 937 28.64 18.84 21.46
CA GLY A 937 27.38 18.10 21.60
C GLY A 937 27.45 16.96 22.63
N THR A 938 26.33 16.27 22.82
CA THR A 938 26.18 15.21 23.82
C THR A 938 26.03 13.85 23.15
N LEU A 939 26.94 12.92 23.47
CA LEU A 939 26.79 11.50 23.12
C LEU A 939 26.02 10.78 24.23
N VAL A 940 24.84 10.26 23.94
CA VAL A 940 24.03 9.45 24.86
C VAL A 940 24.07 8.00 24.41
N VAL A 941 24.44 7.08 25.29
CA VAL A 941 24.34 5.63 25.02
C VAL A 941 23.48 4.96 26.09
N ASP A 942 22.45 4.25 25.66
CA ASP A 942 21.51 3.53 26.52
C ASP A 942 21.71 2.01 26.41
N LEU A 943 22.11 1.41 27.53
CA LEU A 943 22.39 -0.01 27.68
C LEU A 943 21.26 -0.80 28.40
N ASP A 944 20.13 -0.18 28.77
CA ASP A 944 19.11 -0.83 29.65
C ASP A 944 18.50 -2.10 29.02
N ALA A 945 18.46 -2.18 27.69
CA ALA A 945 17.96 -3.35 26.95
C ALA A 945 19.05 -4.38 26.59
N LEU A 946 20.35 -4.08 26.77
CA LEU A 946 21.46 -4.93 26.34
C LEU A 946 21.64 -6.16 27.25
N THR A 947 21.36 -7.35 26.71
CA THR A 947 21.37 -8.61 27.49
C THR A 947 22.55 -9.54 27.19
N THR A 948 23.46 -9.17 26.29
CA THR A 948 24.68 -9.93 26.00
C THR A 948 25.51 -10.14 27.27
N ALA A 949 25.99 -11.38 27.49
CA ALA A 949 26.68 -11.76 28.72
C ALA A 949 28.21 -11.63 28.65
N ASP A 950 28.76 -11.46 27.45
CA ASP A 950 30.17 -11.26 27.18
C ASP A 950 30.54 -9.76 27.17
N THR A 951 31.81 -9.43 26.93
CA THR A 951 32.30 -8.05 26.77
C THR A 951 32.03 -7.56 25.34
N PRO A 952 31.02 -6.72 25.08
CA PRO A 952 30.71 -6.23 23.75
C PRO A 952 31.64 -5.09 23.38
N GLU A 953 32.02 -5.06 22.12
CA GLU A 953 32.75 -3.99 21.46
C GLU A 953 31.76 -3.44 20.42
N LEU A 954 31.27 -2.22 20.66
CA LEU A 954 30.20 -1.60 19.91
C LEU A 954 30.79 -0.43 19.11
N ALA A 955 30.90 -0.58 17.79
CA ALA A 955 31.21 0.54 16.90
C ALA A 955 29.98 1.48 16.89
N LEU A 956 30.20 2.75 17.21
CA LEU A 956 29.17 3.79 17.27
C LEU A 956 29.24 4.74 16.08
N LEU A 957 30.46 5.12 15.67
CA LEU A 957 30.74 5.92 14.47
C LEU A 957 31.89 5.27 13.68
N SER A 958 31.84 5.33 12.35
CA SER A 958 32.95 5.01 11.45
C SER A 958 32.80 5.76 10.13
N ALA A 959 33.88 6.36 9.61
CA ALA A 959 33.92 7.12 8.37
C ALA A 959 35.30 7.07 7.69
N ASP A 960 35.46 7.70 6.53
CA ASP A 960 36.75 7.84 5.81
C ASP A 960 37.59 9.03 6.36
N GLU A 961 36.97 9.92 7.16
CA GLU A 961 37.60 10.97 7.99
C GLU A 961 36.77 11.21 9.27
N LEU A 962 37.36 11.11 10.47
CA LEU A 962 36.71 11.40 11.75
C LEU A 962 37.46 12.49 12.52
N THR A 963 36.78 13.59 12.87
CA THR A 963 37.39 14.74 13.58
C THR A 963 36.55 15.23 14.76
N GLY A 964 37.20 15.88 15.72
CA GLY A 964 36.51 16.60 16.81
C GLY A 964 36.21 15.78 18.07
N LEU A 965 35.52 16.38 19.05
CA LEU A 965 35.22 15.84 20.37
C LEU A 965 33.87 16.33 20.91
N PHE A 966 33.06 15.40 21.44
CA PHE A 966 31.84 15.72 22.20
C PHE A 966 32.12 16.57 23.45
N ASP A 967 31.16 17.44 23.81
CA ASP A 967 31.17 18.23 25.05
C ASP A 967 30.94 17.35 26.30
N ASP A 968 30.02 16.38 26.22
CA ASP A 968 29.71 15.43 27.30
C ASP A 968 29.31 14.04 26.76
N VAL A 969 29.38 13.03 27.62
CA VAL A 969 29.04 11.63 27.29
C VAL A 969 28.19 11.02 28.41
N GLU A 970 26.89 10.88 28.17
CA GLU A 970 25.96 10.21 29.07
C GLU A 970 25.86 8.71 28.78
N LEU A 971 25.79 7.90 29.83
CA LEU A 971 25.71 6.44 29.74
C LEU A 971 24.64 5.88 30.69
N GLN A 972 23.62 5.27 30.12
CA GLN A 972 22.49 4.65 30.84
C GLN A 972 22.67 3.12 30.89
N GLY A 973 21.98 2.43 31.80
CA GLY A 973 21.99 0.96 31.92
C GLY A 973 23.27 0.21 32.34
N LEU A 974 24.45 0.84 32.39
CA LEU A 974 25.74 0.15 32.68
C LEU A 974 25.74 -0.70 33.97
N GLY A 975 25.06 -0.25 35.02
CA GLY A 975 25.06 -0.89 36.34
C GLY A 975 26.40 -0.78 37.08
N THR A 976 26.66 -1.72 37.99
CA THR A 976 27.87 -1.71 38.86
C THR A 976 28.81 -2.90 38.65
N GLU A 977 28.51 -3.78 37.70
CA GLU A 977 29.29 -5.01 37.41
C GLU A 977 30.10 -4.90 36.10
N ARG A 978 29.98 -3.75 35.40
CA ARG A 978 30.69 -3.42 34.16
C ARG A 978 31.43 -2.10 34.31
N ASP A 979 32.57 -1.95 33.65
CA ASP A 979 33.19 -0.65 33.37
C ASP A 979 33.15 -0.44 31.85
N ALA A 980 32.82 0.78 31.41
CA ALA A 980 32.74 1.20 30.02
C ALA A 980 33.98 2.02 29.62
N HIS A 981 34.51 1.73 28.43
CA HIS A 981 35.65 2.46 27.86
C HIS A 981 35.30 2.87 26.43
N PHE A 982 35.14 4.17 26.21
CA PHE A 982 35.07 4.74 24.86
C PHE A 982 36.49 4.93 24.33
N TYR A 983 36.67 4.65 23.04
CA TYR A 983 37.89 4.87 22.26
C TYR A 983 37.53 5.64 21.00
N LEU A 984 38.00 6.88 20.91
CA LEU A 984 38.04 7.64 19.67
C LEU A 984 39.42 7.43 19.04
N ASP A 985 39.48 6.75 17.90
CA ASP A 985 40.73 6.40 17.22
C ASP A 985 40.85 7.13 15.89
N TYR A 986 41.71 8.15 15.85
CA TYR A 986 41.99 8.95 14.65
C TYR A 986 43.03 8.30 13.71
N ASP A 987 43.57 7.12 14.05
CA ASP A 987 44.39 6.32 13.12
C ASP A 987 43.54 5.27 12.37
N ALA A 988 42.27 5.10 12.77
CA ALA A 988 41.31 4.14 12.22
C ALA A 988 39.93 4.76 11.86
N ASP A 989 39.73 6.04 12.16
CA ASP A 989 38.50 6.82 11.93
C ASP A 989 37.23 6.17 12.52
N GLU A 990 37.37 5.62 13.74
CA GLU A 990 36.31 4.92 14.50
C GLU A 990 36.06 5.52 15.90
N LEU A 991 34.79 5.50 16.34
CA LEU A 991 34.42 5.65 17.76
C LEU A 991 33.78 4.36 18.27
N THR A 992 34.44 3.72 19.24
CA THR A 992 34.07 2.38 19.72
C THR A 992 33.89 2.34 21.25
N LEU A 993 32.79 1.73 21.70
CA LEU A 993 32.48 1.49 23.11
C LEU A 993 32.73 0.04 23.50
N LEU A 994 33.72 -0.18 24.36
CA LEU A 994 34.04 -1.48 24.95
C LEU A 994 33.47 -1.59 26.38
N LEU A 995 32.64 -2.59 26.66
CA LEU A 995 32.20 -2.90 28.03
C LEU A 995 32.96 -4.09 28.61
N THR A 996 33.47 -3.94 29.83
CA THR A 996 34.16 -5.02 30.57
C THR A 996 33.23 -5.76 31.53
N SER A 997 33.53 -7.02 31.87
CA SER A 997 32.66 -7.91 32.66
C SER A 997 33.11 -8.21 34.10
N ASP A 998 34.22 -7.62 34.54
CA ASP A 998 34.76 -7.67 35.91
C ASP A 998 34.80 -6.23 36.52
N GLY A 999 33.82 -5.40 36.17
CA GLY A 999 33.83 -3.94 36.38
C GLY A 999 33.32 -3.45 37.74
N THR A 1000 33.12 -2.13 37.82
CA THR A 1000 32.76 -1.38 39.03
C THR A 1000 31.73 -0.26 38.83
N GLY A 1001 31.24 -0.04 37.60
CA GLY A 1001 30.33 1.05 37.23
C GLY A 1001 31.04 2.35 36.83
N LYS A 1002 32.21 2.28 36.20
CA LYS A 1002 32.93 3.45 35.66
C LYS A 1002 32.66 3.65 34.17
N THR A 1003 32.88 4.89 33.73
CA THR A 1003 33.05 5.27 32.33
C THR A 1003 34.39 5.98 32.18
N ASP A 1004 35.23 5.56 31.23
CA ASP A 1004 36.44 6.28 30.81
C ASP A 1004 36.33 6.61 29.30
N PHE A 1005 36.84 7.76 28.86
CA PHE A 1005 36.93 8.16 27.45
C PHE A 1005 38.41 8.30 27.06
N ASN A 1006 38.81 7.69 25.96
CA ASN A 1006 40.20 7.59 25.51
C ASN A 1006 40.34 8.09 24.08
N ILE A 1007 41.47 8.71 23.76
CA ILE A 1007 41.81 9.19 22.42
C ILE A 1007 43.08 8.46 21.96
N VAL A 1008 43.10 8.00 20.71
CA VAL A 1008 44.23 7.33 20.05
C VAL A 1008 44.62 8.10 18.78
N SER A 1009 45.92 8.26 18.55
CA SER A 1009 46.54 8.74 17.29
C SER A 1009 48.05 8.54 17.33
N GLU A 1010 48.73 8.43 16.17
CA GLU A 1010 50.19 8.24 16.08
C GLU A 1010 51.00 9.36 16.76
N ASP A 1011 50.45 10.59 16.83
CA ASP A 1011 51.13 11.77 17.41
C ASP A 1011 50.82 12.01 18.91
N PHE A 1012 49.91 11.26 19.53
CA PHE A 1012 49.62 11.34 20.99
C PHE A 1012 49.98 10.04 21.74
N GLU A 1013 51.11 10.03 22.46
CA GLU A 1013 51.37 9.02 23.51
C GLU A 1013 50.20 9.01 24.50
N VAL A 1014 49.42 7.91 24.53
CA VAL A 1014 48.21 7.69 25.35
C VAL A 1014 48.22 8.48 26.65
N LEU A 1015 47.64 9.68 26.59
CA LEU A 1015 47.46 10.51 27.76
C LEU A 1015 46.27 9.93 28.51
N GLY A 1016 46.53 9.37 29.69
CA GLY A 1016 45.51 9.12 30.70
C GLY A 1016 44.94 10.44 31.23
N LEU A 1017 44.28 11.19 30.34
CA LEU A 1017 43.45 12.33 30.67
C LEU A 1017 42.27 11.79 31.46
N SER A 1018 42.34 11.95 32.77
CA SER A 1018 41.14 12.34 33.50
C SER A 1018 41.01 13.85 33.32
N PRO A 1019 40.09 14.34 32.48
CA PRO A 1019 39.29 15.48 32.89
C PRO A 1019 38.73 15.20 34.28
N ALA A 1020 38.63 16.22 35.11
CA ALA A 1020 37.90 16.12 36.36
C ALA A 1020 36.40 16.22 36.04
N TRP A 1021 35.81 15.12 35.56
CA TRP A 1021 34.38 14.95 35.30
C TRP A 1021 33.56 14.99 36.61
N GLU A 1022 33.60 16.10 37.36
CA GLU A 1022 32.70 16.38 38.49
C GLU A 1022 31.31 16.82 37.97
N GLY A 1023 30.73 16.02 37.06
CA GLY A 1023 29.46 16.30 36.36
C GLY A 1023 28.43 15.16 36.37
N THR A 1024 28.88 13.89 36.36
CA THR A 1024 28.05 12.71 36.06
C THR A 1024 26.77 12.60 36.90
N ARG A 1025 25.62 12.84 36.29
CA ARG A 1025 24.30 12.74 36.93
C ARG A 1025 23.69 11.34 36.78
N VAL A 1026 24.19 10.38 37.55
CA VAL A 1026 23.43 9.14 37.80
C VAL A 1026 22.12 9.53 38.53
N SER A 1027 21.00 9.51 37.82
CA SER A 1027 19.72 10.00 38.32
C SER A 1027 18.99 8.96 39.19
N PRO A 1028 18.39 9.36 40.32
CA PRO A 1028 17.42 8.55 41.05
C PRO A 1028 16.03 9.20 41.09
N GLU A 1029 15.01 8.36 41.30
CA GLU A 1029 13.57 8.68 41.15
C GLU A 1029 13.07 9.99 41.80
N ALA A 1030 12.05 10.58 41.15
CA ALA A 1030 11.52 11.90 41.45
C ALA A 1030 10.85 12.07 42.84
N SER A 1031 11.01 13.25 43.45
CA SER A 1031 9.98 13.84 44.34
C SER A 1031 10.15 15.37 44.49
N LEU A 1032 9.03 16.07 44.71
CA LEU A 1032 8.95 17.54 44.74
C LEU A 1032 9.63 18.17 45.97
N ILE A 1033 10.10 19.43 45.83
CA ILE A 1033 9.55 20.60 46.58
C ILE A 1033 10.13 21.94 46.06
N ASP A 1034 9.26 22.95 46.00
CA ASP A 1034 9.48 24.36 45.61
C ASP A 1034 10.28 25.18 46.66
N LEU A 1035 11.13 26.13 46.21
CA LEU A 1035 11.44 27.37 46.96
C LEU A 1035 12.15 28.49 46.15
N ASP A 1036 11.40 29.57 45.86
CA ASP A 1036 11.82 30.92 45.39
C ASP A 1036 13.03 31.55 46.15
N ARG A 1037 14.07 32.07 45.42
CA ARG A 1037 14.51 33.50 45.53
C ARG A 1037 15.63 34.05 44.63
N THR A 1038 15.21 35.04 43.84
CA THR A 1038 15.91 36.25 43.30
C THR A 1038 17.14 36.83 44.06
N VAL A 1039 18.11 37.41 43.31
CA VAL A 1039 18.57 38.84 43.33
C VAL A 1039 19.95 39.06 42.64
N LEU A 1040 20.03 40.14 41.83
CA LEU A 1040 21.14 40.94 41.23
C LEU A 1040 22.60 40.82 41.81
N ASP A 1041 23.71 41.18 41.12
CA ASP A 1041 23.93 42.40 40.29
C ASP A 1041 25.25 42.41 39.43
N ALA A 1042 25.14 42.89 38.18
CA ALA A 1042 26.01 43.85 37.43
C ALA A 1042 27.58 43.72 37.19
N VAL A 1043 27.99 43.58 35.90
CA VAL A 1043 28.78 44.57 35.07
C VAL A 1043 30.31 44.82 35.36
N PRO A 1044 31.23 45.11 34.38
CA PRO A 1044 31.40 44.75 32.94
C PRO A 1044 32.89 44.60 32.43
N LEU A 1045 33.14 44.64 31.08
CA LEU A 1045 34.41 44.98 30.35
C LEU A 1045 35.58 43.94 30.38
N GLN A 1046 36.50 43.79 29.39
CA GLN A 1046 36.72 44.45 28.08
C GLN A 1046 37.55 43.61 27.05
N LEU A 1047 37.29 43.82 25.75
CA LEU A 1047 38.08 43.51 24.53
C LEU A 1047 39.59 43.14 24.63
N HIS A 1048 39.98 42.09 23.89
CA HIS A 1048 41.08 42.22 22.89
C HIS A 1048 40.88 41.33 21.66
N GLU A 1049 41.54 41.72 20.56
CA GLU A 1049 41.39 41.12 19.22
C GLU A 1049 42.53 40.15 18.87
N ALA A 1050 42.22 39.22 17.96
CA ALA A 1050 43.10 38.57 16.97
C ALA A 1050 44.31 37.74 17.43
N TYR A 1051 44.36 36.48 16.96
CA TYR A 1051 45.38 36.08 15.98
C TYR A 1051 44.81 35.02 15.01
N LEU A 1052 45.16 35.16 13.72
CA LEU A 1052 45.01 34.13 12.68
C LEU A 1052 46.36 33.41 12.52
N ASP A 1053 46.34 32.09 12.33
CA ASP A 1053 46.92 31.39 11.16
C ASP A 1053 47.29 29.93 11.50
N VAL A 1054 46.59 29.00 10.84
CA VAL A 1054 47.11 27.76 10.22
C VAL A 1054 48.12 26.91 11.02
N ALA A 1055 47.61 25.82 11.59
CA ALA A 1055 48.06 24.48 11.20
C ALA A 1055 46.80 23.65 10.95
#